data_AF-A0A329UNG0-F1
#
_entry.id   AF-A0A329UNG0-F1
#
_cell.length_a   1.000
_cell.length_b   1.000
_cell.length_c   1.000
_cell.angle_alpha   90.00
_cell.angle_beta   90.00
_cell.angle_gamma   90.00
#
_symmetry.space_group_name_H-M   'P 1'
#
loop_
_entity.id
_entity.type
_entity.pdbx_description
1 polymer ?
#
loop_
_entity_poly.entity_id
_entity_poly.type
_entity_poly.pdbx_seq_one_letter_code
_entity_poly.pdbx_strand_id
1 'polypeptide(L)'
;MKKRILSLVLALSMMISLFPVSALAQTPGGGTAEMAEENGETEETAGTITIDSSGEPVISGLHTDSEGYWVGNGWKYMDGAGSGLGTLTLMSGTWNLAKQNAVKCYVAIDEKATVAGGTFENTVWNQAGGKISGGTFKETVSNKGTITGGIFVGVNSESTSVINYDTGKITGGVFENNVTNGDSGDEGISASITGGLFKAKVQNKAASAAITGGVFVTKPTGSGTIAKGYTLTTRGTSSKFVYAANGKEIDLGQSVYVIPNNTDTLKVACDGVSNWDVADGSDTYALTNWDGVMLKSDGSFTLNPDKISGTTLTFTVSTTPVTLDPELVLADGVPDTSEEHAKQKTADGKTIYYGNGWTYDGETLTLNPTEEKTFDLSCNGSYLKCELEVGEKATVKGWIFLSRPVENHGVIDGPKFHTEGNGYSGYPTLTNYGTVRNCYVDYGYVTNNGTMENVSFVCCKRLTNNAGATIKNAIIRTDDRNGKMSYSNSGKIDEAVFDFSPSGEQKVHVLKASSGETVGATLSGIKAVVFGTEVYIVGEPEVKVKISGSNKETITDVNGKTTYGGLTVGKDSEGFQKFIVQEKDKELVLNQIGAPDPSEVKHTLTLNDAVIVKDDGSTATTGKYKEGVTVKIKPQINDSKKVFSRWSIDPNGFEAIVPNDDTEGTYTLTMPGYNLSVRAESTYRSYPLTVVGGTFENTFGNRVEWSAHVTVKANVPYGKYFAGWEAKETGTDTAVTLRDWSGKVIDLMDEKLTILRFPMPDKAVTLTAVYKDCEKKLVMKADGTPDLTHVYKENGRRYVGDGWWYFSVEDGSEVNALYLSPDELTEYDFAHTDPIGKTGTLEAVNCIIVEYNTNATIVGGTFAEEVDNRGTIQNGTFKGKVYNGDTPYSGKIENGTFVGEVINSNNSTITGGIFAGGVKRGETDVISGGIFNEGTALKGINGAHKIVLEGAQILSINGVSRANGWSNVYAFAETELTVEASQSIYNVNGETTGATGLKTSTIKFTMSDEDVVLNKGVTPDPNPTPNPDDQPKTYTVTVKGGKINNETEVKAEKGTKLTVDVDESEVPEGMTFDVWSIRFPEDVKDTLTGDPSVMLHDPHMSFTMPEADITIEAQYRSSELPGEDDGPSTLGTMATVAVGGAAAGILVWQGVSLGVDSYLQLNLPKGVAVPTNRRELVKLLWETAGKPEAALPSLYSDVPAEEIELQKATRWAIDNGLVKPADDSDASRFDPDRYVTKYDVFGAWLKLKKLMK
;
A
#
# COMPACT_ATOMS: atom_id res chain seq x y z
N MET A 1 17.39 32.59 -49.57
CA MET A 1 17.03 33.68 -48.62
C MET A 1 15.68 33.36 -47.98
N LYS A 2 15.68 32.90 -46.72
CA LYS A 2 14.52 32.77 -45.79
C LYS A 2 14.84 31.96 -44.52
N LYS A 3 16.07 31.43 -44.36
CA LYS A 3 16.55 30.75 -43.14
C LYS A 3 17.49 31.56 -42.23
N ARG A 4 17.72 32.86 -42.51
CA ARG A 4 18.63 33.72 -41.70
C ARG A 4 17.93 34.79 -40.85
N ILE A 5 16.60 34.88 -40.88
CA ILE A 5 15.84 35.90 -40.11
C ILE A 5 15.19 35.30 -38.86
N LEU A 6 14.96 33.98 -38.80
CA LEU A 6 14.32 33.35 -37.63
C LEU A 6 15.26 33.15 -36.43
N SER A 7 16.58 32.97 -36.65
CA SER A 7 17.56 32.88 -35.56
C SER A 7 17.87 34.22 -34.88
N LEU A 8 17.58 35.35 -35.53
CA LEU A 8 17.84 36.68 -34.92
C LEU A 8 16.67 37.15 -34.02
N VAL A 9 15.45 36.64 -34.24
CA VAL A 9 14.27 36.98 -33.43
C VAL A 9 14.22 36.16 -32.14
N LEU A 10 14.72 34.92 -32.14
CA LEU A 10 14.77 34.08 -30.94
C LEU A 10 15.87 34.50 -29.95
N ALA A 11 16.96 35.09 -30.43
CA ALA A 11 18.03 35.64 -29.59
C ALA A 11 17.65 36.99 -28.94
N LEU A 12 16.72 37.76 -29.54
CA LEU A 12 16.24 39.02 -28.99
C LEU A 12 15.09 38.82 -27.99
N SER A 13 14.32 37.73 -28.08
CA SER A 13 13.22 37.43 -27.15
C SER A 13 13.67 36.88 -25.80
N MET A 14 14.86 36.28 -25.69
CA MET A 14 15.41 35.82 -24.40
C MET A 14 16.10 36.92 -23.58
N MET A 15 16.34 38.10 -24.16
CA MET A 15 16.92 39.25 -23.43
C MET A 15 15.89 40.15 -22.74
N ILE A 16 14.58 39.98 -23.00
CA ILE A 16 13.52 40.87 -22.47
C ILE A 16 12.90 40.36 -21.14
N SER A 17 13.28 39.18 -20.66
CA SER A 17 12.73 38.59 -19.41
C SER A 17 13.73 38.53 -18.24
N LEU A 18 14.54 39.59 -18.07
CA LEU A 18 15.43 39.74 -16.92
C LEU A 18 14.89 40.84 -15.99
N PHE A 19 13.94 40.49 -15.14
CA PHE A 19 13.66 41.23 -13.90
C PHE A 19 14.21 40.43 -12.72
N PRO A 20 14.94 41.03 -11.77
CA PRO A 20 15.34 40.33 -10.55
C PRO A 20 14.14 40.21 -9.61
N VAL A 21 13.80 38.99 -9.24
CA VAL A 21 12.98 38.71 -8.06
C VAL A 21 13.96 38.38 -6.93
N SER A 22 14.12 39.30 -5.99
CA SER A 22 14.89 39.08 -4.77
C SER A 22 14.05 39.54 -3.59
N ALA A 23 13.22 38.64 -3.08
CA ALA A 23 12.64 38.74 -1.74
C ALA A 23 12.19 37.35 -1.30
N LEU A 24 12.62 36.95 -0.10
CA LEU A 24 12.20 35.79 0.69
C LEU A 24 12.80 34.44 0.27
N ALA A 25 13.95 34.11 0.86
CA ALA A 25 14.33 32.72 1.12
C ALA A 25 14.70 32.59 2.61
N GLN A 26 14.01 31.66 3.25
CA GLN A 26 14.00 31.33 4.67
C GLN A 26 15.27 30.54 5.01
N THR A 27 15.94 30.90 6.10
CA THR A 27 17.11 30.18 6.65
C THR A 27 16.69 28.87 7.33
N PRO A 28 17.29 27.71 7.01
CA PRO A 28 17.40 26.57 7.92
C PRO A 28 18.66 26.72 8.77
N GLY A 29 18.53 26.49 10.09
CA GLY A 29 19.54 26.81 11.08
C GLY A 29 20.58 25.73 11.38
N GLY A 30 21.62 26.17 12.11
CA GLY A 30 22.34 25.40 13.13
C GLY A 30 23.64 24.70 12.72
N GLY A 31 24.80 25.23 13.16
CA GLY A 31 26.02 24.41 13.31
C GLY A 31 27.38 25.03 13.00
N THR A 32 27.75 26.12 13.68
CA THR A 32 29.12 26.55 14.07
C THR A 32 30.30 26.41 13.07
N ALA A 33 30.73 27.55 12.52
CA ALA A 33 32.16 27.85 12.33
C ALA A 33 32.40 29.36 12.49
N GLU A 34 33.49 29.68 13.16
CA GLU A 34 33.83 30.95 13.82
C GLU A 34 33.75 32.20 12.92
N MET A 35 32.90 33.14 13.32
CA MET A 35 32.99 34.53 12.89
C MET A 35 33.93 35.24 13.86
N ALA A 36 35.11 35.62 13.39
CA ALA A 36 35.87 36.67 14.04
C ALA A 36 35.05 37.96 13.95
N GLU A 37 34.49 38.40 15.08
CA GLU A 37 34.00 39.75 15.26
C GLU A 37 35.19 40.71 15.17
N GLU A 38 35.26 41.50 14.10
CA GLU A 38 35.93 42.79 14.15
C GLU A 38 34.85 43.86 14.36
N ASN A 39 34.76 44.34 15.60
CA ASN A 39 33.90 45.44 16.00
C ASN A 39 34.35 46.75 15.33
N GLY A 40 33.38 47.48 14.78
CA GLY A 40 33.40 48.94 14.75
C GLY A 40 33.36 49.60 13.39
N GLU A 41 32.17 49.94 12.91
CA GLU A 41 31.73 51.30 12.57
C GLU A 41 30.35 51.21 11.89
N THR A 42 29.45 52.10 12.27
CA THR A 42 28.10 52.25 11.71
C THR A 42 28.15 52.35 10.18
N GLU A 43 27.56 51.39 9.46
CA GLU A 43 27.35 51.53 8.01
C GLU A 43 26.46 52.74 7.72
N GLU A 44 27.01 53.75 7.06
CA GLU A 44 26.22 54.81 6.46
C GLU A 44 25.24 54.21 5.45
N THR A 45 23.96 54.59 5.55
CA THR A 45 22.96 54.24 4.53
C THR A 45 23.43 54.70 3.16
N ALA A 46 23.61 53.76 2.23
CA ALA A 46 23.92 54.07 0.84
C ALA A 46 22.94 55.14 0.31
N GLY A 47 23.46 56.17 -0.36
CA GLY A 47 22.63 57.21 -0.97
C GLY A 47 21.73 56.70 -2.08
N THR A 48 20.97 57.61 -2.71
CA THR A 48 20.27 57.30 -3.96
C THR A 48 21.13 57.68 -5.16
N ILE A 49 21.26 56.77 -6.12
CA ILE A 49 21.81 57.04 -7.47
C ILE A 49 20.68 56.84 -8.46
N THR A 50 20.50 57.80 -9.37
CA THR A 50 19.61 57.67 -10.52
C THR A 50 20.44 57.69 -11.79
N ILE A 51 20.25 56.69 -12.66
CA ILE A 51 20.94 56.59 -13.95
C ILE A 51 19.97 57.02 -15.04
N ASP A 52 20.36 58.03 -15.81
CA ASP A 52 19.52 58.57 -16.88
C ASP A 52 19.50 57.66 -18.13
N SER A 53 18.79 58.10 -19.18
CA SER A 53 18.71 57.37 -20.44
C SER A 53 20.03 57.30 -21.21
N SER A 54 20.98 58.19 -20.95
CA SER A 54 22.34 58.14 -21.48
C SER A 54 23.15 57.02 -20.84
N GLY A 55 22.74 56.54 -19.67
CA GLY A 55 23.48 55.54 -18.89
C GLY A 55 24.50 56.16 -17.95
N GLU A 56 24.35 57.44 -17.61
CA GLU A 56 25.22 58.18 -16.68
C GLU A 56 24.43 58.62 -15.44
N PRO A 57 25.11 58.89 -14.30
CA PRO A 57 24.45 59.41 -13.11
C PRO A 57 23.85 60.80 -13.35
N VAL A 58 22.63 61.02 -12.87
CA VAL A 58 22.01 62.35 -12.89
C VAL A 58 22.78 63.28 -11.95
N ILE A 59 23.51 64.24 -12.52
CA ILE A 59 24.33 65.22 -11.77
C ILE A 59 23.62 66.56 -11.49
N SER A 60 22.43 66.78 -12.06
CA SER A 60 21.70 68.04 -11.90
C SER A 60 21.36 68.31 -10.43
N GLY A 61 21.89 69.41 -9.88
CA GLY A 61 21.66 69.82 -8.49
C GLY A 61 22.69 69.31 -7.48
N LEU A 62 23.74 68.59 -7.91
CA LEU A 62 24.87 68.22 -7.07
C LEU A 62 25.94 69.32 -7.06
N HIS A 63 26.88 69.26 -6.11
CA HIS A 63 28.05 70.12 -6.07
C HIS A 63 29.29 69.31 -6.49
N THR A 64 30.30 70.00 -7.03
CA THR A 64 31.60 69.38 -7.31
C THR A 64 32.53 69.52 -6.11
N ASP A 65 33.38 68.53 -5.86
CA ASP A 65 34.48 68.63 -4.90
C ASP A 65 35.66 69.46 -5.45
N SER A 66 36.73 69.58 -4.66
CA SER A 66 37.95 70.34 -5.03
C SER A 66 38.71 69.75 -6.22
N GLU A 67 38.41 68.51 -6.61
CA GLU A 67 39.03 67.80 -7.73
C GLU A 67 38.12 67.80 -8.97
N GLY A 68 36.91 68.36 -8.87
CA GLY A 68 35.96 68.51 -9.97
C GLY A 68 34.97 67.34 -10.12
N TYR A 69 34.88 66.43 -9.14
CA TYR A 69 33.91 65.33 -9.18
C TYR A 69 32.56 65.78 -8.64
N TRP A 70 31.47 65.41 -9.31
CA TRP A 70 30.12 65.56 -8.78
C TRP A 70 29.92 64.54 -7.66
N VAL A 71 29.63 65.01 -6.45
CA VAL A 71 29.55 64.15 -5.25
C VAL A 71 28.10 63.91 -4.85
N GLY A 72 27.76 62.63 -4.68
CA GLY A 72 26.55 62.17 -4.03
C GLY A 72 26.86 61.37 -2.76
N ASN A 73 25.82 60.96 -2.04
CA ASN A 73 26.01 60.24 -0.77
C ASN A 73 26.57 58.82 -1.03
N GLY A 74 27.86 58.60 -0.75
CA GLY A 74 28.57 57.33 -0.95
C GLY A 74 29.07 57.07 -2.38
N TRP A 75 28.95 58.05 -3.30
CA TRP A 75 29.43 57.92 -4.69
C TRP A 75 29.88 59.26 -5.25
N LYS A 76 30.75 59.23 -6.26
CA LYS A 76 31.16 60.42 -7.02
C LYS A 76 31.24 60.12 -8.51
N TYR A 77 31.07 61.13 -9.33
CA TYR A 77 31.11 61.00 -10.79
C TYR A 77 31.96 62.10 -11.42
N MET A 78 32.89 61.70 -12.27
CA MET A 78 33.65 62.62 -13.12
C MET A 78 33.12 62.54 -14.54
N ASP A 79 32.69 63.67 -15.07
CA ASP A 79 32.29 63.76 -16.47
C ASP A 79 33.50 63.50 -17.39
N GLY A 80 33.24 62.91 -18.56
CA GLY A 80 34.28 62.59 -19.53
C GLY A 80 34.82 63.86 -20.19
N ALA A 81 36.13 63.91 -20.49
CA ALA A 81 36.67 65.02 -21.27
C ALA A 81 36.19 64.94 -22.73
N GLY A 82 35.34 65.89 -23.16
CA GLY A 82 34.87 66.00 -24.55
C GLY A 82 33.69 65.08 -24.86
N SER A 83 33.82 64.19 -25.86
CA SER A 83 32.78 63.22 -26.24
C SER A 83 32.98 61.83 -25.61
N GLY A 84 33.81 61.73 -24.59
CA GLY A 84 34.08 60.49 -23.86
C GLY A 84 33.07 60.25 -22.73
N LEU A 85 32.91 58.99 -22.32
CA LEU A 85 32.06 58.62 -21.19
C LEU A 85 32.78 58.89 -19.86
N GLY A 86 32.05 59.38 -18.86
CA GLY A 86 32.60 59.66 -17.52
C GLY A 86 32.90 58.41 -16.68
N THR A 87 33.34 58.62 -15.44
CA THR A 87 33.62 57.55 -14.46
C THR A 87 32.78 57.73 -13.20
N LEU A 88 31.98 56.73 -12.87
CA LEU A 88 31.25 56.60 -11.60
C LEU A 88 32.10 55.82 -10.59
N THR A 89 32.44 56.44 -9.46
CA THR A 89 33.14 55.79 -8.35
C THR A 89 32.16 55.56 -7.21
N LEU A 90 31.95 54.31 -6.82
CA LEU A 90 31.19 53.89 -5.65
C LEU A 90 32.15 53.79 -4.47
N MET A 91 32.04 54.72 -3.53
CA MET A 91 33.00 54.87 -2.43
C MET A 91 32.61 53.99 -1.22
N SER A 92 31.31 53.89 -0.93
CA SER A 92 30.77 53.12 0.19
C SER A 92 29.34 52.63 -0.06
N GLY A 93 28.89 51.63 0.71
CA GLY A 93 27.51 51.16 0.73
C GLY A 93 27.18 50.08 -0.31
N THR A 94 25.95 49.54 -0.24
CA THR A 94 25.47 48.48 -1.14
C THR A 94 24.56 49.04 -2.24
N TRP A 95 24.97 48.86 -3.50
CA TRP A 95 24.34 49.42 -4.69
C TRP A 95 23.65 48.35 -5.52
N ASN A 96 22.32 48.42 -5.59
CA ASN A 96 21.51 47.60 -6.49
C ASN A 96 20.86 48.47 -7.58
N LEU A 97 21.49 48.51 -8.75
CA LEU A 97 21.08 49.30 -9.90
C LEU A 97 20.19 48.52 -10.87
N ALA A 98 19.64 47.37 -10.47
CA ALA A 98 18.84 46.53 -11.36
C ALA A 98 17.53 47.17 -11.83
N LYS A 99 17.04 48.19 -11.12
CA LYS A 99 15.86 48.99 -11.51
C LYS A 99 16.21 50.27 -12.28
N GLN A 100 17.49 50.51 -12.51
CA GLN A 100 17.99 51.69 -13.22
C GLN A 100 18.22 51.35 -14.71
N ASN A 101 18.43 52.38 -15.53
CA ASN A 101 18.94 52.18 -16.89
C ASN A 101 20.33 51.52 -16.86
N ALA A 102 20.72 50.87 -17.95
CA ALA A 102 22.05 50.28 -18.06
C ALA A 102 23.13 51.35 -17.89
N VAL A 103 24.10 51.08 -17.02
CA VAL A 103 25.22 51.99 -16.72
C VAL A 103 26.23 51.90 -17.84
N LYS A 104 26.38 52.97 -18.61
CA LYS A 104 27.28 53.04 -19.77
C LYS A 104 28.59 53.75 -19.47
N CYS A 105 28.64 54.59 -18.45
CA CYS A 105 29.89 55.16 -17.97
C CYS A 105 30.82 54.09 -17.37
N TYR A 106 32.10 54.42 -17.22
CA TYR A 106 33.02 53.55 -16.49
C TYR A 106 32.63 53.47 -15.01
N VAL A 107 32.94 52.36 -14.34
CA VAL A 107 32.63 52.19 -12.91
C VAL A 107 33.86 51.75 -12.11
N ALA A 108 34.11 52.41 -10.99
CA ALA A 108 35.07 51.99 -9.97
C ALA A 108 34.32 51.65 -8.66
N ILE A 109 34.69 50.54 -8.02
CA ILE A 109 34.12 50.07 -6.75
C ILE A 109 35.25 50.07 -5.73
N ASP A 110 35.15 50.92 -4.71
CA ASP A 110 36.18 51.07 -3.69
C ASP A 110 35.92 50.17 -2.46
N GLU A 111 36.85 50.20 -1.51
CA GLU A 111 36.98 49.27 -0.36
C GLU A 111 35.69 49.02 0.44
N LYS A 112 34.81 50.02 0.58
CA LYS A 112 33.58 49.92 1.39
C LYS A 112 32.31 49.77 0.54
N ALA A 113 32.43 49.56 -0.76
CA ALA A 113 31.30 49.49 -1.69
C ALA A 113 31.00 48.06 -2.16
N THR A 114 29.71 47.72 -2.23
CA THR A 114 29.21 46.45 -2.78
C THR A 114 28.26 46.69 -3.96
N VAL A 115 28.52 46.11 -5.12
CA VAL A 115 27.55 46.05 -6.23
C VAL A 115 26.73 44.76 -6.13
N ALA A 116 25.43 44.90 -5.87
CA ALA A 116 24.50 43.79 -5.68
C ALA A 116 23.62 43.50 -6.91
N GLY A 117 23.57 44.40 -7.89
CA GLY A 117 22.75 44.24 -9.09
C GLY A 117 22.84 45.44 -10.05
N GLY A 118 22.41 45.25 -11.30
CA GLY A 118 22.51 46.27 -12.36
C GLY A 118 23.01 45.67 -13.68
N THR A 119 22.90 46.45 -14.77
CA THR A 119 23.55 46.13 -16.05
C THR A 119 24.63 47.16 -16.33
N PHE A 120 25.86 46.70 -16.56
CA PHE A 120 27.04 47.53 -16.78
C PHE A 120 27.57 47.26 -18.19
N GLU A 121 27.61 48.29 -19.02
CA GLU A 121 27.99 48.19 -20.44
C GLU A 121 29.41 48.68 -20.73
N ASN A 122 30.19 48.98 -19.70
CA ASN A 122 31.56 49.46 -19.82
C ASN A 122 32.46 48.86 -18.73
N THR A 123 33.76 49.11 -18.81
CA THR A 123 34.76 48.53 -17.90
C THR A 123 34.44 48.86 -16.44
N VAL A 124 34.49 47.83 -15.59
CA VAL A 124 34.33 47.96 -14.14
C VAL A 124 35.64 47.59 -13.45
N TRP A 125 36.15 48.49 -12.60
CA TRP A 125 37.30 48.24 -11.73
C TRP A 125 36.83 47.99 -10.31
N ASN A 126 36.94 46.76 -9.85
CA ASN A 126 36.71 46.42 -8.45
C ASN A 126 38.02 46.52 -7.69
N GLN A 127 38.21 47.61 -6.94
CA GLN A 127 39.44 47.89 -6.21
C GLN A 127 39.58 46.99 -4.98
N ALA A 128 40.75 47.04 -4.33
CA ALA A 128 40.99 46.29 -3.10
C ALA A 128 39.93 46.61 -2.05
N GLY A 129 39.37 45.56 -1.43
CA GLY A 129 38.25 45.65 -0.47
C GLY A 129 36.85 45.77 -1.09
N GLY A 130 36.73 46.27 -2.34
CA GLY A 130 35.45 46.39 -3.02
C GLY A 130 34.81 45.02 -3.33
N LYS A 131 33.47 44.97 -3.40
CA LYS A 131 32.72 43.72 -3.56
C LYS A 131 31.74 43.75 -4.74
N ILE A 132 31.72 42.67 -5.52
CA ILE A 132 30.66 42.39 -6.49
C ILE A 132 29.91 41.14 -6.01
N SER A 133 28.62 41.28 -5.74
CA SER A 133 27.73 40.17 -5.35
C SER A 133 26.63 39.88 -6.37
N GLY A 134 26.41 40.78 -7.33
CA GLY A 134 25.45 40.57 -8.41
C GLY A 134 25.57 41.59 -9.54
N GLY A 135 24.74 41.44 -10.57
CA GLY A 135 24.73 42.29 -11.77
C GLY A 135 25.17 41.57 -13.04
N THR A 136 25.01 42.23 -14.18
CA THR A 136 25.43 41.75 -15.51
C THR A 136 26.47 42.70 -16.10
N PHE A 137 27.65 42.18 -16.41
CA PHE A 137 28.80 42.94 -16.89
C PHE A 137 29.06 42.57 -18.35
N LYS A 138 28.76 43.52 -19.24
CA LYS A 138 28.89 43.34 -20.69
C LYS A 138 30.25 43.76 -21.24
N GLU A 139 31.16 44.23 -20.39
CA GLU A 139 32.55 44.47 -20.73
C GLU A 139 33.52 43.90 -19.67
N THR A 140 34.83 44.00 -19.94
CA THR A 140 35.86 43.41 -19.06
C THR A 140 35.80 44.00 -17.65
N VAL A 141 35.84 43.14 -16.63
CA VAL A 141 35.94 43.51 -15.22
C VAL A 141 37.37 43.27 -14.72
N SER A 142 37.97 44.31 -14.16
CA SER A 142 39.29 44.26 -13.56
C SER A 142 39.13 44.15 -12.05
N ASN A 143 39.49 42.99 -11.48
CA ASN A 143 39.22 42.65 -10.09
C ASN A 143 40.48 42.59 -9.23
N LYS A 144 40.57 43.49 -8.26
CA LYS A 144 41.46 43.45 -7.08
C LYS A 144 40.71 43.18 -5.77
N GLY A 145 39.39 43.37 -5.76
CA GLY A 145 38.49 43.11 -4.64
C GLY A 145 37.89 41.69 -4.66
N THR A 146 36.69 41.53 -4.11
CA THR A 146 36.00 40.23 -4.02
C THR A 146 34.81 40.13 -4.98
N ILE A 147 34.79 39.12 -5.84
CA ILE A 147 33.63 38.70 -6.61
C ILE A 147 33.01 37.47 -5.93
N THR A 148 31.74 37.62 -5.52
CA THR A 148 30.94 36.56 -4.89
C THR A 148 29.76 36.13 -5.76
N GLY A 149 29.42 36.91 -6.79
CA GLY A 149 28.30 36.64 -7.70
C GLY A 149 28.29 37.62 -8.89
N GLY A 150 27.32 37.46 -9.80
CA GLY A 150 27.21 38.24 -11.03
C GLY A 150 27.34 37.40 -12.31
N ILE A 151 26.99 37.98 -13.45
CA ILE A 151 27.06 37.36 -14.78
C ILE A 151 28.02 38.19 -15.65
N PHE A 152 29.10 37.57 -16.12
CA PHE A 152 30.18 38.24 -16.85
C PHE A 152 30.19 37.74 -18.30
N VAL A 153 29.78 38.60 -19.22
CA VAL A 153 29.57 38.24 -20.65
C VAL A 153 30.44 39.04 -21.61
N GLY A 154 31.09 40.11 -21.18
CA GLY A 154 31.83 41.06 -22.04
C GLY A 154 33.29 40.77 -22.35
N VAL A 155 33.84 41.39 -23.41
CA VAL A 155 35.28 41.37 -23.76
C VAL A 155 35.69 42.66 -24.50
N ASN A 156 36.67 43.43 -23.99
CA ASN A 156 37.02 44.73 -24.58
C ASN A 156 38.09 44.71 -25.70
N SER A 157 39.01 43.74 -25.74
CA SER A 157 39.93 43.52 -26.89
C SER A 157 40.99 42.40 -26.71
N GLU A 158 41.03 41.68 -25.59
CA GLU A 158 42.01 40.58 -25.38
C GLU A 158 41.41 39.27 -24.88
N SER A 159 40.15 38.99 -25.27
CA SER A 159 39.49 37.69 -25.05
C SER A 159 39.24 37.27 -23.58
N THR A 160 39.22 38.18 -22.60
CA THR A 160 38.87 37.85 -21.20
C THR A 160 37.78 38.77 -20.65
N SER A 161 36.82 38.17 -19.94
CA SER A 161 35.71 38.88 -19.28
C SER A 161 36.10 39.37 -17.90
N VAL A 162 37.00 38.66 -17.22
CA VAL A 162 37.49 39.06 -15.90
C VAL A 162 38.99 38.87 -15.81
N ILE A 163 39.66 39.92 -15.35
CA ILE A 163 41.08 39.91 -15.00
C ILE A 163 41.15 40.00 -13.49
N ASN A 164 41.48 38.89 -12.85
CA ASN A 164 41.68 38.80 -11.41
C ASN A 164 43.18 38.92 -11.10
N TYR A 165 43.59 39.90 -10.30
CA TYR A 165 45.00 40.21 -10.09
C TYR A 165 45.22 40.83 -8.71
N ASP A 166 46.48 41.00 -8.32
CA ASP A 166 46.88 41.53 -7.01
C ASP A 166 46.25 40.73 -5.85
N THR A 167 45.34 41.32 -5.06
CA THR A 167 44.60 40.67 -3.96
C THR A 167 43.23 40.10 -4.36
N GLY A 168 42.90 40.08 -5.65
CA GLY A 168 41.56 39.75 -6.13
C GLY A 168 41.09 38.34 -5.76
N LYS A 169 39.86 38.23 -5.25
CA LYS A 169 39.25 36.95 -4.87
C LYS A 169 37.97 36.70 -5.66
N ILE A 170 37.85 35.53 -6.28
CA ILE A 170 36.61 35.05 -6.91
C ILE A 170 36.12 33.84 -6.11
N THR A 171 34.94 33.96 -5.50
CA THR A 171 34.30 32.88 -4.73
C THR A 171 32.99 32.41 -5.34
N GLY A 172 32.52 33.06 -6.40
CA GLY A 172 31.24 32.76 -7.05
C GLY A 172 31.01 33.66 -8.27
N GLY A 173 29.95 33.39 -9.03
CA GLY A 173 29.60 34.10 -10.26
C GLY A 173 29.56 33.18 -11.49
N VAL A 174 29.01 33.69 -12.59
CA VAL A 174 28.89 32.98 -13.87
C VAL A 174 29.71 33.72 -14.93
N PHE A 175 30.72 33.05 -15.48
CA PHE A 175 31.67 33.60 -16.44
C PHE A 175 31.48 32.92 -17.79
N GLU A 176 30.87 33.65 -18.74
CA GLU A 176 30.57 33.14 -20.08
C GLU A 176 31.79 33.16 -21.01
N ASN A 177 32.78 34.01 -20.73
CA ASN A 177 34.01 34.17 -21.50
C ASN A 177 35.25 33.91 -20.62
N ASN A 178 36.46 33.94 -21.23
CA ASN A 178 37.66 33.54 -20.51
C ASN A 178 37.89 34.38 -19.24
N VAL A 179 38.60 33.81 -18.29
CA VAL A 179 39.02 34.47 -17.06
C VAL A 179 40.53 34.28 -16.88
N THR A 180 41.21 35.37 -16.56
CA THR A 180 42.65 35.34 -16.24
C THR A 180 42.83 35.59 -14.76
N ASN A 181 43.48 34.67 -14.06
CA ASN A 181 43.85 34.77 -12.66
C ASN A 181 45.36 35.02 -12.51
N GLY A 182 45.72 36.05 -11.74
CA GLY A 182 47.11 36.47 -11.52
C GLY A 182 47.75 37.12 -12.75
N ASP A 183 47.06 38.06 -13.41
CA ASP A 183 47.55 38.75 -14.63
C ASP A 183 48.42 39.98 -14.32
N SER A 184 49.55 39.81 -13.62
CA SER A 184 50.60 40.84 -13.52
C SER A 184 51.98 40.21 -13.27
N GLY A 185 53.05 40.92 -13.63
CA GLY A 185 54.44 40.43 -13.56
C GLY A 185 55.14 40.62 -12.21
N ASP A 186 54.43 41.04 -11.16
CA ASP A 186 55.02 41.47 -9.88
C ASP A 186 55.05 40.35 -8.83
N GLU A 187 56.15 40.26 -8.08
CA GLU A 187 56.29 39.35 -6.92
C GLU A 187 55.47 39.90 -5.73
N GLY A 188 54.33 39.26 -5.42
CA GLY A 188 53.45 39.66 -4.30
C GLY A 188 51.96 39.37 -4.48
N ILE A 189 51.53 38.84 -5.62
CA ILE A 189 50.11 38.60 -5.98
C ILE A 189 49.52 37.46 -5.15
N SER A 190 48.31 37.61 -4.60
CA SER A 190 47.55 36.57 -3.87
C SER A 190 46.20 36.24 -4.51
N ALA A 191 46.02 36.60 -5.79
CA ALA A 191 44.79 36.40 -6.54
C ALA A 191 44.30 34.93 -6.49
N SER A 192 43.05 34.74 -6.09
CA SER A 192 42.49 33.40 -5.83
C SER A 192 41.11 33.17 -6.44
N ILE A 193 40.88 31.94 -6.90
CA ILE A 193 39.57 31.42 -7.31
C ILE A 193 39.22 30.24 -6.40
N THR A 194 38.13 30.35 -5.65
CA THR A 194 37.64 29.33 -4.72
C THR A 194 36.25 28.81 -5.05
N GLY A 195 35.55 29.42 -6.01
CA GLY A 195 34.23 28.99 -6.45
C GLY A 195 33.71 29.77 -7.66
N GLY A 196 32.60 29.33 -8.23
CA GLY A 196 31.94 29.92 -9.40
C GLY A 196 31.89 29.00 -10.63
N LEU A 197 31.08 29.39 -11.61
CA LEU A 197 30.87 28.66 -12.86
C LEU A 197 31.61 29.33 -14.04
N PHE A 198 32.54 28.61 -14.65
CA PHE A 198 33.37 29.06 -15.76
C PHE A 198 33.05 28.26 -17.03
N LYS A 199 32.42 28.91 -18.01
CA LYS A 199 31.99 28.26 -19.26
C LYS A 199 33.03 28.33 -20.38
N ALA A 200 34.09 29.10 -20.19
CA ALA A 200 35.21 29.24 -21.11
C ALA A 200 36.56 29.02 -20.41
N LYS A 201 37.67 29.33 -21.10
CA LYS A 201 39.02 29.02 -20.63
C LYS A 201 39.38 29.86 -19.40
N VAL A 202 39.91 29.20 -18.36
CA VAL A 202 40.51 29.87 -17.20
C VAL A 202 42.02 29.66 -17.21
N GLN A 203 42.77 30.76 -17.10
CA GLN A 203 44.24 30.77 -17.08
C GLN A 203 44.77 31.27 -15.74
N ASN A 204 45.62 30.49 -15.07
CA ASN A 204 46.30 30.87 -13.83
C ASN A 204 47.76 31.26 -14.12
N LYS A 205 48.03 32.54 -14.32
CA LYS A 205 49.32 33.03 -14.86
C LYS A 205 50.41 33.19 -13.80
N ALA A 206 50.13 33.90 -12.69
CA ALA A 206 51.12 34.12 -11.64
C ALA A 206 51.37 32.86 -10.79
N ALA A 207 52.64 32.62 -10.42
CA ALA A 207 53.03 31.47 -9.59
C ALA A 207 52.38 31.50 -8.20
N SER A 208 52.16 32.69 -7.65
CA SER A 208 51.55 32.92 -6.34
C SER A 208 50.02 32.96 -6.37
N ALA A 209 49.39 32.90 -7.56
CA ALA A 209 47.94 32.86 -7.70
C ALA A 209 47.43 31.40 -7.59
N ALA A 210 46.25 31.23 -6.98
CA ALA A 210 45.72 29.91 -6.64
C ALA A 210 44.29 29.68 -7.17
N ILE A 211 44.03 28.48 -7.70
CA ILE A 211 42.68 28.00 -7.99
C ILE A 211 42.43 26.77 -7.11
N THR A 212 41.56 26.91 -6.11
CA THR A 212 41.27 25.87 -5.12
C THR A 212 39.82 25.41 -5.12
N GLY A 213 38.96 25.99 -5.95
CA GLY A 213 37.57 25.57 -6.10
C GLY A 213 36.91 26.18 -7.33
N GLY A 214 35.92 25.50 -7.88
CA GLY A 214 35.06 26.00 -8.95
C GLY A 214 34.56 24.90 -9.88
N VAL A 215 33.59 25.27 -10.72
CA VAL A 215 33.01 24.42 -11.77
C VAL A 215 33.42 24.95 -13.13
N PHE A 216 34.09 24.13 -13.94
CA PHE A 216 34.71 24.53 -15.20
C PHE A 216 34.24 23.63 -16.34
N VAL A 217 33.70 24.20 -17.42
CA VAL A 217 33.40 23.42 -18.64
C VAL A 217 34.69 22.90 -19.29
N THR A 218 35.79 23.65 -19.15
CA THR A 218 37.13 23.23 -19.59
C THR A 218 38.12 23.31 -18.43
N LYS A 219 38.95 22.27 -18.27
CA LYS A 219 39.97 22.22 -17.21
C LYS A 219 40.84 23.50 -17.19
N PRO A 220 41.01 24.17 -16.03
CA PRO A 220 41.87 25.35 -15.92
C PRO A 220 43.34 24.99 -16.20
N THR A 221 44.08 25.97 -16.74
CA THR A 221 45.48 25.79 -17.18
C THR A 221 46.36 26.94 -16.67
N GLY A 222 47.67 26.73 -16.52
CA GLY A 222 48.58 27.79 -16.09
C GLY A 222 49.77 27.29 -15.29
N SER A 223 50.66 28.22 -14.93
CA SER A 223 51.87 27.98 -14.14
C SER A 223 51.67 28.20 -12.62
N GLY A 224 50.56 28.82 -12.21
CA GLY A 224 50.20 28.98 -10.80
C GLY A 224 49.62 27.71 -10.16
N THR A 225 49.35 27.77 -8.85
CA THR A 225 48.82 26.62 -8.09
C THR A 225 47.37 26.30 -8.48
N ILE A 226 47.11 25.07 -8.95
CA ILE A 226 45.77 24.58 -9.27
C ILE A 226 45.53 23.30 -8.46
N ALA A 227 44.50 23.30 -7.61
CA ALA A 227 44.14 22.16 -6.78
C ALA A 227 43.62 20.97 -7.61
N LYS A 228 43.63 19.77 -7.00
CA LYS A 228 43.15 18.55 -7.65
C LYS A 228 41.65 18.66 -7.93
N GLY A 229 41.28 18.45 -9.19
CA GLY A 229 39.88 18.38 -9.62
C GLY A 229 39.54 17.08 -10.34
N TYR A 230 38.26 16.89 -10.59
CA TYR A 230 37.63 15.66 -11.08
C TYR A 230 36.85 15.96 -12.35
N THR A 231 36.98 15.09 -13.36
CA THR A 231 36.17 15.17 -14.57
C THR A 231 34.88 14.39 -14.35
N LEU A 232 33.73 15.06 -14.43
CA LEU A 232 32.42 14.44 -14.32
C LEU A 232 31.87 14.22 -15.73
N THR A 233 31.29 13.04 -15.97
CA THR A 233 30.69 12.67 -17.26
C THR A 233 29.37 11.93 -17.05
N THR A 234 28.39 12.07 -17.94
CA THR A 234 27.15 11.28 -17.95
C THR A 234 27.09 10.34 -19.16
N ARG A 235 26.36 9.21 -19.07
CA ARG A 235 26.02 8.37 -20.25
C ARG A 235 24.51 8.41 -20.52
N GLY A 236 24.12 8.50 -21.79
CA GLY A 236 22.74 8.68 -22.25
C GLY A 236 22.62 9.91 -23.17
N THR A 237 21.76 9.91 -24.19
CA THR A 237 21.72 11.00 -25.20
C THR A 237 21.05 12.29 -24.71
N SER A 238 20.25 12.22 -23.62
CA SER A 238 19.54 13.35 -23.02
C SER A 238 20.05 13.74 -21.62
N SER A 239 21.07 13.05 -21.10
CA SER A 239 21.62 13.35 -19.78
C SER A 239 22.49 14.60 -19.78
N LYS A 240 22.52 15.34 -18.67
CA LYS A 240 23.27 16.58 -18.52
C LYS A 240 23.57 16.94 -17.07
N PHE A 241 24.63 17.71 -16.86
CA PHE A 241 24.86 18.43 -15.61
C PHE A 241 24.20 19.81 -15.66
N VAL A 242 23.69 20.21 -14.51
CA VAL A 242 22.99 21.47 -14.30
C VAL A 242 23.61 22.17 -13.11
N TYR A 243 23.80 23.49 -13.24
CA TYR A 243 24.32 24.35 -12.18
C TYR A 243 23.31 25.43 -11.83
N ALA A 244 22.96 25.55 -10.56
CA ALA A 244 22.02 26.56 -10.11
C ALA A 244 22.76 27.88 -9.83
N ALA A 245 22.39 28.94 -10.55
CA ALA A 245 22.90 30.30 -10.31
C ALA A 245 21.75 31.31 -10.35
N ASN A 246 21.64 32.17 -9.32
CA ASN A 246 20.66 33.26 -9.25
C ASN A 246 19.20 32.80 -9.49
N GLY A 247 18.82 31.64 -8.94
CA GLY A 247 17.46 31.08 -9.10
C GLY A 247 17.15 30.50 -10.48
N LYS A 248 18.16 30.28 -11.33
CA LYS A 248 18.04 29.61 -12.62
C LYS A 248 19.00 28.43 -12.74
N GLU A 249 18.54 27.40 -13.41
CA GLU A 249 19.34 26.23 -13.78
C GLU A 249 20.06 26.48 -15.11
N ILE A 250 21.39 26.33 -15.10
CA ILE A 250 22.27 26.48 -16.26
C ILE A 250 22.70 25.10 -16.74
N ASP A 251 22.42 24.80 -18.00
CA ASP A 251 22.84 23.56 -18.66
C ASP A 251 24.36 23.58 -18.94
N LEU A 252 25.06 22.57 -18.43
CA LEU A 252 26.51 22.38 -18.62
C LEU A 252 26.84 21.25 -19.60
N GLY A 253 25.83 20.58 -20.16
CA GLY A 253 26.00 19.42 -21.01
C GLY A 253 26.52 18.18 -20.26
N GLN A 254 27.15 17.26 -20.98
CA GLN A 254 27.46 15.91 -20.48
C GLN A 254 28.80 15.78 -19.78
N SER A 255 29.63 16.84 -19.78
CA SER A 255 30.93 16.80 -19.15
C SER A 255 31.31 18.14 -18.54
N VAL A 256 31.85 18.09 -17.33
CA VAL A 256 32.33 19.25 -16.60
C VAL A 256 33.54 18.85 -15.76
N TYR A 257 34.45 19.79 -15.53
CA TYR A 257 35.59 19.64 -14.64
C TYR A 257 35.34 20.40 -13.33
N VAL A 258 35.45 19.71 -12.20
CA VAL A 258 35.12 20.27 -10.88
C VAL A 258 36.34 20.25 -9.99
N ILE A 259 36.70 21.40 -9.44
CA ILE A 259 37.63 21.48 -8.30
C ILE A 259 36.74 21.61 -7.06
N PRO A 260 36.68 20.58 -6.19
CA PRO A 260 35.70 20.54 -5.09
C PRO A 260 35.80 21.75 -4.17
N ASN A 261 34.64 22.23 -3.75
CA ASN A 261 34.49 23.25 -2.72
C ASN A 261 33.11 23.11 -2.07
N ASN A 262 32.87 23.84 -0.97
CA ASN A 262 31.66 23.68 -0.16
C ASN A 262 30.49 24.55 -0.65
N THR A 263 30.69 25.38 -1.67
CA THR A 263 29.74 26.41 -2.11
C THR A 263 29.06 26.08 -3.44
N ASP A 264 29.77 25.45 -4.38
CA ASP A 264 29.28 25.16 -5.73
C ASP A 264 28.58 23.80 -5.79
N THR A 265 27.26 23.82 -5.94
CA THR A 265 26.45 22.60 -6.11
C THR A 265 26.14 22.28 -7.57
N LEU A 266 26.16 21.00 -7.91
CA LEU A 266 25.79 20.47 -9.22
C LEU A 266 24.59 19.54 -9.10
N LYS A 267 23.81 19.44 -10.18
CA LYS A 267 22.76 18.44 -10.33
C LYS A 267 23.00 17.67 -11.63
N VAL A 268 22.64 16.40 -11.63
CA VAL A 268 22.62 15.58 -12.85
C VAL A 268 21.17 15.29 -13.21
N ALA A 269 20.80 15.49 -14.47
CA ALA A 269 19.41 15.43 -14.94
C ALA A 269 19.29 14.67 -16.25
N CYS A 270 18.17 13.97 -16.44
CA CYS A 270 17.76 13.28 -17.67
C CYS A 270 16.23 13.16 -17.65
N ASP A 271 15.58 13.25 -18.82
CA ASP A 271 14.12 13.23 -18.90
C ASP A 271 13.54 11.93 -18.29
N GLY A 272 12.64 12.06 -17.32
CA GLY A 272 11.99 10.93 -16.66
C GLY A 272 12.89 10.09 -15.73
N VAL A 273 14.10 10.56 -15.42
CA VAL A 273 15.06 9.85 -14.55
C VAL A 273 15.29 10.63 -13.26
N SER A 274 15.15 9.98 -12.12
CA SER A 274 15.39 10.57 -10.78
C SER A 274 16.61 9.98 -10.05
N ASN A 275 17.19 8.89 -10.55
CA ASN A 275 18.24 8.13 -9.86
C ASN A 275 19.49 7.91 -10.75
N TRP A 276 20.66 7.99 -10.12
CA TRP A 276 21.95 7.91 -10.80
C TRP A 276 22.91 7.00 -10.04
N ASP A 277 23.66 6.19 -10.76
CA ASP A 277 24.84 5.49 -10.25
C ASP A 277 26.09 6.25 -10.72
N VAL A 278 27.12 6.27 -9.87
CA VAL A 278 28.42 6.90 -10.13
C VAL A 278 29.50 5.86 -10.06
N ALA A 279 30.26 5.74 -11.14
CA ALA A 279 31.50 4.98 -11.16
C ALA A 279 32.70 5.91 -10.98
N ASP A 280 33.53 5.65 -9.97
CA ASP A 280 34.74 6.45 -9.68
C ASP A 280 36.03 5.81 -10.20
N GLY A 281 35.92 4.69 -10.93
CA GLY A 281 37.04 3.92 -11.46
C GLY A 281 37.53 2.80 -10.55
N SER A 282 37.13 2.78 -9.26
CA SER A 282 37.32 1.63 -8.38
C SER A 282 36.09 0.73 -8.33
N ASP A 283 34.90 1.33 -8.23
CA ASP A 283 33.62 0.64 -8.18
C ASP A 283 32.48 1.54 -8.69
N THR A 284 31.25 1.01 -8.69
CA THR A 284 30.00 1.74 -9.01
C THR A 284 29.13 1.85 -7.77
N TYR A 285 28.63 3.05 -7.51
CA TYR A 285 27.85 3.38 -6.31
C TYR A 285 26.56 4.10 -6.68
N ALA A 286 25.46 3.84 -5.97
CA ALA A 286 24.27 4.68 -6.11
C ALA A 286 24.57 6.10 -5.58
N LEU A 287 24.31 7.14 -6.37
CA LEU A 287 24.60 8.55 -6.03
C LEU A 287 23.97 8.95 -4.69
N THR A 288 22.81 8.39 -4.35
CA THR A 288 22.08 8.67 -3.10
C THR A 288 22.77 8.13 -1.85
N ASN A 289 23.59 7.08 -1.99
CA ASN A 289 24.16 6.33 -0.88
C ASN A 289 25.70 6.38 -0.89
N TRP A 290 26.29 7.23 -1.72
CA TRP A 290 27.74 7.28 -1.91
C TRP A 290 28.39 8.44 -1.15
N ASP A 291 29.29 8.11 -0.22
CA ASP A 291 30.04 9.08 0.59
C ASP A 291 30.98 9.99 -0.21
N GLY A 292 31.22 9.68 -1.49
CA GLY A 292 31.98 10.51 -2.42
C GLY A 292 31.28 11.82 -2.82
N VAL A 293 29.99 11.95 -2.48
CA VAL A 293 29.23 13.20 -2.62
C VAL A 293 28.55 13.57 -1.30
N MET A 294 28.26 14.86 -1.14
CA MET A 294 27.30 15.33 -0.14
C MET A 294 26.04 15.76 -0.88
N LEU A 295 24.99 14.93 -0.81
CA LEU A 295 23.72 15.14 -1.50
C LEU A 295 22.79 16.04 -0.67
N LYS A 296 22.11 16.98 -1.32
CA LYS A 296 21.10 17.85 -0.73
C LYS A 296 19.69 17.34 -1.07
N SER A 297 18.70 17.78 -0.29
CA SER A 297 17.29 17.39 -0.45
C SER A 297 16.67 17.77 -1.80
N ASP A 298 17.24 18.74 -2.52
CA ASP A 298 16.79 19.17 -3.86
C ASP A 298 17.42 18.34 -5.02
N GLY A 299 18.22 17.33 -4.68
CA GLY A 299 18.93 16.46 -5.61
C GLY A 299 20.25 17.05 -6.16
N SER A 300 20.67 18.22 -5.66
CA SER A 300 22.01 18.77 -5.96
C SER A 300 23.06 18.21 -5.01
N PHE A 301 24.34 18.23 -5.43
CA PHE A 301 25.44 17.66 -4.65
C PHE A 301 26.74 18.45 -4.79
N THR A 302 27.62 18.28 -3.80
CA THR A 302 29.04 18.68 -3.83
C THR A 302 29.93 17.43 -3.74
N LEU A 303 31.16 17.50 -4.25
CA LEU A 303 32.10 16.37 -4.19
C LEU A 303 32.84 16.31 -2.84
N ASN A 304 33.01 15.10 -2.31
CA ASN A 304 33.83 14.83 -1.12
C ASN A 304 35.17 14.18 -1.54
N PRO A 305 36.25 14.95 -1.71
CA PRO A 305 37.49 14.46 -2.30
C PRO A 305 38.18 13.34 -1.50
N ASP A 306 37.95 13.28 -0.19
CA ASP A 306 38.57 12.30 0.72
C ASP A 306 38.04 10.87 0.52
N LYS A 307 36.92 10.74 -0.18
CA LYS A 307 36.20 9.46 -0.39
C LYS A 307 36.14 9.04 -1.86
N ILE A 308 36.83 9.76 -2.75
CA ILE A 308 36.86 9.47 -4.19
C ILE A 308 38.20 8.85 -4.57
N SER A 309 38.17 7.64 -5.14
CA SER A 309 39.39 6.91 -5.49
C SER A 309 39.97 7.31 -6.85
N GLY A 310 39.14 7.75 -7.80
CA GLY A 310 39.57 8.13 -9.15
C GLY A 310 39.66 9.62 -9.45
N THR A 311 39.88 9.94 -10.73
CA THR A 311 39.93 11.32 -11.27
C THR A 311 38.83 11.62 -12.28
N THR A 312 38.09 10.60 -12.72
CA THR A 312 36.93 10.71 -13.61
C THR A 312 35.75 10.00 -12.98
N LEU A 313 34.63 10.69 -12.85
CA LEU A 313 33.38 10.17 -12.31
C LEU A 313 32.38 10.02 -13.46
N THR A 314 31.84 8.81 -13.63
CA THR A 314 30.86 8.51 -14.69
C THR A 314 29.50 8.27 -14.08
N PHE A 315 28.53 9.10 -14.44
CA PHE A 315 27.15 9.04 -13.98
C PHE A 315 26.29 8.29 -15.00
N THR A 316 25.59 7.25 -14.55
CA THR A 316 24.68 6.44 -15.36
C THR A 316 23.30 6.41 -14.71
N VAL A 317 22.23 6.34 -15.51
CA VAL A 317 20.87 6.17 -14.99
C VAL A 317 20.81 4.89 -14.16
N SER A 318 20.36 4.99 -12.91
CA SER A 318 20.32 3.85 -12.00
C SER A 318 19.12 2.96 -12.29
N THR A 319 19.30 1.64 -12.25
CA THR A 319 18.22 0.66 -12.41
C THR A 319 17.59 0.25 -11.08
N THR A 320 18.05 0.85 -9.97
CA THR A 320 17.65 0.48 -8.60
C THR A 320 16.75 1.58 -8.00
N PRO A 321 15.51 1.29 -7.58
CA PRO A 321 14.63 2.28 -6.95
C PRO A 321 15.11 2.63 -5.53
N VAL A 322 15.06 3.91 -5.15
CA VAL A 322 15.27 4.36 -3.76
C VAL A 322 13.99 5.05 -3.26
N THR A 323 13.33 4.45 -2.29
CA THR A 323 12.19 5.01 -1.55
C THR A 323 12.70 5.71 -0.28
N LEU A 324 12.08 6.81 0.15
CA LEU A 324 12.33 7.41 1.48
C LEU A 324 11.88 6.43 2.59
N ASP A 325 12.45 6.53 3.80
CA ASP A 325 11.96 5.73 4.93
C ASP A 325 10.51 6.13 5.27
N PRO A 326 9.55 5.18 5.23
CA PRO A 326 8.14 5.51 5.38
C PRO A 326 7.78 5.92 6.81
N GLU A 327 6.80 6.81 6.95
CA GLU A 327 6.22 7.14 8.26
C GLU A 327 5.44 5.96 8.83
N LEU A 328 5.33 5.87 10.16
CA LEU A 328 4.58 4.79 10.80
C LEU A 328 3.09 4.92 10.49
N VAL A 329 2.54 3.91 9.82
CA VAL A 329 1.10 3.74 9.61
C VAL A 329 0.66 2.47 10.33
N LEU A 330 -0.46 2.53 11.04
CA LEU A 330 -1.05 1.36 11.69
C LEU A 330 -2.22 0.84 10.86
N ALA A 331 -2.18 -0.43 10.48
CA ALA A 331 -3.28 -1.17 9.88
C ALA A 331 -3.83 -2.18 10.90
N ASP A 332 -5.11 -2.07 11.26
CA ASP A 332 -5.77 -2.96 12.24
C ASP A 332 -5.06 -3.12 13.59
N GLY A 333 -4.29 -2.10 14.02
CA GLY A 333 -3.60 -2.10 15.31
C GLY A 333 -2.20 -2.71 15.29
N VAL A 334 -1.64 -3.02 14.12
CA VAL A 334 -0.21 -3.34 13.94
C VAL A 334 0.41 -2.42 12.88
N PRO A 335 1.74 -2.24 12.83
CA PRO A 335 2.39 -1.50 11.75
C PRO A 335 2.05 -2.09 10.38
N ASP A 336 1.71 -1.24 9.41
CA ASP A 336 1.48 -1.65 8.03
C ASP A 336 2.81 -2.07 7.39
N THR A 337 2.93 -3.35 7.07
CA THR A 337 4.15 -3.97 6.53
C THR A 337 4.19 -4.01 4.99
N SER A 338 3.26 -3.35 4.31
CA SER A 338 3.27 -3.25 2.84
C SER A 338 4.49 -2.47 2.36
N GLU A 339 4.94 -2.74 1.12
CA GLU A 339 6.12 -2.07 0.54
C GLU A 339 5.95 -0.53 0.40
N GLU A 340 4.72 -0.03 0.48
CA GLU A 340 4.39 1.39 0.51
C GLU A 340 4.69 2.04 1.88
N HIS A 341 4.38 1.33 2.97
CA HIS A 341 4.41 1.85 4.34
C HIS A 341 5.54 1.29 5.21
N ALA A 342 6.28 0.28 4.73
CA ALA A 342 7.43 -0.28 5.42
C ALA A 342 8.53 -0.70 4.47
N LYS A 343 9.77 -0.49 4.90
CA LYS A 343 10.94 -1.17 4.31
C LYS A 343 11.21 -2.44 5.09
N GLN A 344 11.82 -3.43 4.44
CA GLN A 344 12.18 -4.71 5.05
C GLN A 344 13.70 -4.93 5.04
N LYS A 345 14.22 -5.51 6.13
CA LYS A 345 15.59 -6.03 6.22
C LYS A 345 15.60 -7.35 6.96
N THR A 346 16.59 -8.19 6.70
CA THR A 346 16.80 -9.43 7.46
C THR A 346 17.86 -9.20 8.53
N ALA A 347 17.54 -9.51 9.78
CA ALA A 347 18.49 -9.54 10.90
C ALA A 347 18.24 -10.81 11.72
N ASP A 348 19.30 -11.54 12.07
CA ASP A 348 19.24 -12.79 12.86
C ASP A 348 18.26 -13.85 12.32
N GLY A 349 18.05 -13.87 11.00
CA GLY A 349 17.11 -14.80 10.34
C GLY A 349 15.63 -14.41 10.45
N LYS A 350 15.30 -13.24 11.03
CA LYS A 350 13.94 -12.67 11.11
C LYS A 350 13.80 -11.48 10.15
N THR A 351 12.62 -11.33 9.56
CA THR A 351 12.28 -10.12 8.78
C THR A 351 11.93 -8.99 9.74
N ILE A 352 12.63 -7.86 9.61
CA ILE A 352 12.36 -6.63 10.36
C ILE A 352 11.86 -5.58 9.38
N TYR A 353 10.66 -5.07 9.65
CA TYR A 353 10.08 -3.93 8.99
C TYR A 353 10.56 -2.64 9.66
N TYR A 354 10.81 -1.59 8.89
CA TYR A 354 11.31 -0.33 9.42
C TYR A 354 10.88 0.85 8.58
N GLY A 355 10.90 2.01 9.22
CA GLY A 355 10.69 3.30 8.58
C GLY A 355 11.32 4.41 9.40
N ASN A 356 10.78 5.63 9.28
CA ASN A 356 11.39 6.81 9.87
C ASN A 356 11.32 6.79 11.42
N GLY A 357 12.37 6.28 12.06
CA GLY A 357 12.51 6.22 13.52
C GLY A 357 11.73 5.09 14.22
N TRP A 358 11.21 4.12 13.47
CA TRP A 358 10.48 2.97 14.01
C TRP A 358 10.90 1.66 13.35
N THR A 359 10.79 0.57 14.10
CA THR A 359 11.00 -0.81 13.60
C THR A 359 9.91 -1.74 14.13
N TYR A 360 9.59 -2.77 13.36
CA TYR A 360 8.62 -3.79 13.72
C TYR A 360 9.13 -5.15 13.26
N ASP A 361 9.23 -6.11 14.18
CA ASP A 361 9.77 -7.43 13.89
C ASP A 361 8.67 -8.51 13.73
N GLY A 362 7.40 -8.10 13.66
CA GLY A 362 6.25 -9.00 13.66
C GLY A 362 5.62 -9.20 15.04
N GLU A 363 6.29 -8.82 16.12
CA GLU A 363 5.79 -8.97 17.51
C GLU A 363 5.87 -7.66 18.29
N THR A 364 6.99 -6.94 18.16
CA THR A 364 7.31 -5.73 18.93
C THR A 364 7.51 -4.53 18.00
N LEU A 365 6.78 -3.45 18.27
CA LEU A 365 6.99 -2.14 17.67
C LEU A 365 7.95 -1.33 18.56
N THR A 366 9.12 -1.02 18.03
CA THR A 366 10.13 -0.20 18.72
C THR A 366 10.18 1.20 18.09
N LEU A 367 9.97 2.23 18.91
CA LEU A 367 10.03 3.64 18.52
C LEU A 367 11.34 4.24 19.02
N ASN A 368 12.37 4.29 18.17
CA ASN A 368 13.70 4.74 18.55
C ASN A 368 14.29 5.70 17.50
N PRO A 369 13.77 6.94 17.42
CA PRO A 369 14.23 7.94 16.46
C PRO A 369 15.61 8.48 16.87
N THR A 370 16.41 8.91 15.88
CA THR A 370 17.72 9.52 16.11
C THR A 370 17.63 10.93 16.70
N GLU A 371 16.52 11.62 16.48
CA GLU A 371 16.16 12.94 17.00
C GLU A 371 14.80 12.91 17.70
N GLU A 372 14.45 13.95 18.45
CA GLU A 372 13.14 14.03 19.13
C GLU A 372 11.99 13.92 18.11
N LYS A 373 11.14 12.91 18.28
CA LYS A 373 10.02 12.67 17.37
C LYS A 373 8.76 12.29 18.12
N THR A 374 7.63 12.83 17.65
CA THR A 374 6.30 12.45 18.13
C THR A 374 5.70 11.42 17.18
N PHE A 375 5.20 10.32 17.74
CA PHE A 375 4.44 9.29 17.05
C PHE A 375 2.99 9.38 17.52
N ASP A 376 2.08 9.65 16.59
CA ASP A 376 0.64 9.62 16.85
C ASP A 376 0.11 8.23 16.51
N LEU A 377 -0.26 7.47 17.53
CA LEU A 377 -0.81 6.12 17.39
C LEU A 377 -2.34 6.13 17.32
N SER A 378 -2.98 7.26 17.06
CA SER A 378 -4.45 7.35 16.96
C SER A 378 -4.98 6.43 15.85
N CYS A 379 -5.88 5.54 16.23
CA CYS A 379 -6.66 4.72 15.30
C CYS A 379 -8.11 4.65 15.80
N ASN A 380 -9.10 4.59 14.90
CA ASN A 380 -10.52 4.69 15.24
C ASN A 380 -10.99 3.50 16.11
N GLY A 381 -10.85 3.62 17.43
CA GLY A 381 -11.42 2.71 18.43
C GLY A 381 -10.73 1.35 18.59
N SER A 382 -9.54 1.17 18.03
CA SER A 382 -8.83 -0.12 18.01
C SER A 382 -7.77 -0.23 19.13
N TYR A 383 -7.30 -1.46 19.32
CA TYR A 383 -6.19 -1.80 20.21
C TYR A 383 -4.88 -1.81 19.43
N LEU A 384 -3.77 -1.44 20.06
CA LEU A 384 -2.45 -1.81 19.58
C LEU A 384 -2.24 -3.30 19.85
N LYS A 385 -2.09 -4.10 18.80
CA LYS A 385 -2.06 -5.57 18.84
C LYS A 385 -0.64 -6.14 18.89
N CYS A 386 0.38 -5.30 18.95
CA CYS A 386 1.79 -5.65 19.11
C CYS A 386 2.35 -5.10 20.43
N GLU A 387 3.48 -5.63 20.89
CA GLU A 387 4.22 -5.04 22.01
C GLU A 387 4.76 -3.66 21.62
N LEU A 388 4.97 -2.78 22.60
CA LEU A 388 5.44 -1.41 22.35
C LEU A 388 6.66 -1.08 23.20
N GLU A 389 7.75 -0.70 22.55
CA GLU A 389 8.94 -0.15 23.17
C GLU A 389 9.12 1.31 22.75
N VAL A 390 9.16 2.22 23.72
CA VAL A 390 9.31 3.67 23.49
C VAL A 390 10.70 4.11 23.92
N GLY A 391 11.55 4.49 22.97
CA GLY A 391 12.90 4.99 23.23
C GLY A 391 12.91 6.41 23.82
N GLU A 392 14.06 6.82 24.38
CA GLU A 392 14.22 8.09 25.13
C GLU A 392 13.82 9.35 24.33
N LYS A 393 14.03 9.34 23.01
CA LYS A 393 13.72 10.46 22.10
C LYS A 393 12.32 10.37 21.48
N ALA A 394 11.53 9.35 21.82
CA ALA A 394 10.20 9.16 21.29
C ALA A 394 9.13 9.73 22.24
N THR A 395 8.16 10.43 21.66
CA THR A 395 6.92 10.84 22.34
C THR A 395 5.74 10.14 21.69
N VAL A 396 4.98 9.36 22.44
CA VAL A 396 3.77 8.69 21.99
C VAL A 396 2.54 9.49 22.39
N LYS A 397 1.69 9.79 21.40
CA LYS A 397 0.39 10.42 21.56
C LYS A 397 -0.69 9.64 20.82
N GLY A 398 -1.94 10.04 21.04
CA GLY A 398 -3.08 9.56 20.27
C GLY A 398 -4.08 8.74 21.08
N TRP A 399 -5.28 8.58 20.52
CA TRP A 399 -6.35 7.79 21.15
C TRP A 399 -6.28 6.34 20.68
N ILE A 400 -5.59 5.50 21.46
CA ILE A 400 -5.47 4.05 21.23
C ILE A 400 -5.54 3.29 22.56
N PHE A 401 -6.04 2.05 22.51
CA PHE A 401 -5.98 1.12 23.63
C PHE A 401 -4.71 0.25 23.58
N LEU A 402 -3.90 0.30 24.62
CA LEU A 402 -2.71 -0.52 24.81
C LEU A 402 -3.11 -1.78 25.61
N SER A 403 -3.27 -2.91 24.92
CA SER A 403 -3.61 -4.20 25.53
C SER A 403 -2.41 -5.13 25.71
N ARG A 404 -1.30 -4.86 25.02
CA ARG A 404 -0.07 -5.64 25.01
C ARG A 404 0.99 -5.05 25.94
N PRO A 405 2.09 -5.79 26.22
CA PRO A 405 3.22 -5.26 26.98
C PRO A 405 3.77 -3.96 26.42
N VAL A 406 4.02 -3.00 27.32
CA VAL A 406 4.61 -1.70 27.02
C VAL A 406 5.82 -1.46 27.91
N GLU A 407 6.95 -1.16 27.29
CA GLU A 407 8.15 -0.66 27.94
C GLU A 407 8.42 0.78 27.49
N ASN A 408 8.52 1.70 28.46
CA ASN A 408 8.66 3.13 28.17
C ASN A 408 9.95 3.72 28.74
N HIS A 409 10.82 4.23 27.88
CA HIS A 409 11.97 5.08 28.22
C HIS A 409 11.78 6.55 27.81
N GLY A 410 10.82 6.84 26.93
CA GLY A 410 10.48 8.18 26.46
C GLY A 410 9.26 8.79 27.17
N VAL A 411 8.36 9.39 26.39
CA VAL A 411 7.14 10.04 26.90
C VAL A 411 5.89 9.38 26.32
N ILE A 412 4.95 8.98 27.18
CA ILE A 412 3.59 8.56 26.80
C ILE A 412 2.60 9.59 27.34
N ASP A 413 1.79 10.19 26.47
CA ASP A 413 0.85 11.26 26.81
C ASP A 413 -0.52 11.03 26.16
N GLY A 414 -1.48 10.53 26.96
CA GLY A 414 -2.88 10.36 26.56
C GLY A 414 -3.43 8.93 26.34
N PRO A 415 -2.65 7.94 25.85
CA PRO A 415 -3.16 6.58 25.61
C PRO A 415 -3.82 5.90 26.81
N LYS A 416 -4.68 4.93 26.53
CA LYS A 416 -5.39 4.15 27.56
C LYS A 416 -4.91 2.71 27.54
N PHE A 417 -4.76 2.09 28.71
CA PHE A 417 -4.47 0.67 28.83
C PHE A 417 -5.78 -0.06 29.15
N HIS A 418 -6.13 -1.09 28.37
CA HIS A 418 -7.39 -1.82 28.53
C HIS A 418 -7.29 -3.24 27.97
N THR A 419 -8.16 -4.14 28.43
CA THR A 419 -8.23 -5.55 27.99
C THR A 419 -9.13 -5.75 26.78
N GLU A 420 -8.72 -6.60 25.85
CA GLU A 420 -9.50 -7.02 24.68
C GLU A 420 -10.64 -8.00 25.07
N GLY A 421 -11.87 -7.76 24.62
CA GLY A 421 -13.06 -8.58 24.97
C GLY A 421 -13.23 -9.88 24.17
N ASN A 422 -12.35 -10.15 23.22
CA ASN A 422 -12.48 -11.12 22.12
C ASN A 422 -11.46 -12.27 22.16
N GLY A 423 -10.96 -12.64 23.35
CA GLY A 423 -10.23 -13.90 23.54
C GLY A 423 -8.72 -13.79 23.70
N TYR A 424 -8.15 -12.59 23.83
CA TYR A 424 -6.81 -12.43 24.40
C TYR A 424 -6.90 -12.48 25.94
N SER A 425 -6.29 -13.46 26.57
CA SER A 425 -6.38 -13.67 28.03
C SER A 425 -5.40 -12.79 28.85
N GLY A 426 -4.72 -11.83 28.21
CA GLY A 426 -3.67 -11.02 28.82
C GLY A 426 -4.19 -9.67 29.33
N TYR A 427 -3.92 -9.38 30.60
CA TYR A 427 -4.04 -8.03 31.15
C TYR A 427 -2.89 -7.14 30.65
N PRO A 428 -3.12 -5.86 30.32
CA PRO A 428 -2.06 -4.99 29.81
C PRO A 428 -0.95 -4.81 30.85
N THR A 429 0.31 -4.87 30.41
CA THR A 429 1.47 -4.67 31.29
C THR A 429 2.21 -3.39 30.89
N LEU A 430 2.59 -2.58 31.89
CA LEU A 430 3.34 -1.35 31.70
C LEU A 430 4.57 -1.36 32.60
N THR A 431 5.75 -1.29 32.00
CA THR A 431 7.02 -1.01 32.68
C THR A 431 7.50 0.38 32.28
N ASN A 432 7.47 1.33 33.20
CA ASN A 432 7.81 2.72 32.93
C ASN A 432 9.17 3.11 33.51
N TYR A 433 10.13 3.49 32.67
CA TYR A 433 11.40 4.15 33.04
C TYR A 433 11.39 5.66 32.70
N GLY A 434 10.58 6.08 31.73
CA GLY A 434 10.42 7.46 31.31
C GLY A 434 9.27 8.20 32.01
N THR A 435 8.49 8.96 31.23
CA THR A 435 7.33 9.73 31.71
C THR A 435 6.01 9.22 31.11
N VAL A 436 5.02 8.94 31.95
CA VAL A 436 3.65 8.63 31.54
C VAL A 436 2.71 9.69 32.11
N ARG A 437 1.89 10.34 31.27
CA ARG A 437 0.96 11.36 31.75
C ARG A 437 -0.40 11.32 31.07
N ASN A 438 -1.41 11.84 31.76
CA ASN A 438 -2.79 11.94 31.25
C ASN A 438 -3.38 10.60 30.76
N CYS A 439 -2.92 9.49 31.35
CA CYS A 439 -3.28 8.13 30.93
C CYS A 439 -4.35 7.51 31.85
N TYR A 440 -5.07 6.54 31.31
CA TYR A 440 -6.02 5.73 32.06
C TYR A 440 -5.63 4.25 31.95
N VAL A 441 -5.35 3.61 33.09
CA VAL A 441 -4.96 2.21 33.18
C VAL A 441 -6.12 1.39 33.73
N ASP A 442 -6.69 0.54 32.89
CA ASP A 442 -7.77 -0.38 33.23
C ASP A 442 -7.28 -1.83 33.23
N TYR A 443 -7.57 -2.57 34.29
CA TYR A 443 -7.23 -3.99 34.43
C TYR A 443 -5.73 -4.34 34.24
N GLY A 444 -4.79 -3.39 34.37
CA GLY A 444 -3.37 -3.63 34.05
C GLY A 444 -2.47 -4.14 35.19
N TYR A 445 -1.22 -4.48 34.83
CA TYR A 445 -0.08 -4.68 35.73
C TYR A 445 0.97 -3.59 35.48
N VAL A 446 1.17 -2.70 36.46
CA VAL A 446 2.04 -1.53 36.33
C VAL A 446 3.26 -1.66 37.23
N THR A 447 4.44 -1.46 36.65
CA THR A 447 5.70 -1.26 37.36
C THR A 447 6.28 0.09 36.97
N ASN A 448 6.30 1.03 37.91
CA ASN A 448 6.82 2.38 37.70
C ASN A 448 8.22 2.52 38.30
N ASN A 449 9.18 2.89 37.44
CA ASN A 449 10.55 3.26 37.77
C ASN A 449 10.86 4.73 37.45
N GLY A 450 9.98 5.41 36.69
CA GLY A 450 10.13 6.81 36.26
C GLY A 450 9.08 7.73 36.88
N THR A 451 8.47 8.59 36.06
CA THR A 451 7.47 9.58 36.48
C THR A 451 6.10 9.28 35.89
N MET A 452 5.05 9.36 36.72
CA MET A 452 3.66 9.28 36.30
C MET A 452 2.86 10.48 36.79
N GLU A 453 2.11 11.15 35.90
CA GLU A 453 1.36 12.38 36.25
C GLU A 453 -0.07 12.36 35.70
N ASN A 454 -1.07 12.75 36.49
CA ASN A 454 -2.48 12.77 36.08
C ASN A 454 -2.97 11.40 35.57
N VAL A 455 -2.65 10.33 36.31
CA VAL A 455 -2.95 8.96 35.90
C VAL A 455 -4.09 8.37 36.72
N SER A 456 -4.99 7.65 36.06
CA SER A 456 -6.04 6.88 36.72
C SER A 456 -5.74 5.39 36.63
N PHE A 457 -5.66 4.71 37.77
CA PHE A 457 -5.57 3.25 37.88
C PHE A 457 -6.91 2.72 38.34
N VAL A 458 -7.69 2.15 37.43
CA VAL A 458 -9.03 1.63 37.71
C VAL A 458 -9.03 0.14 37.44
N CYS A 459 -9.59 -0.67 38.34
CA CYS A 459 -9.60 -2.13 38.22
C CYS A 459 -8.20 -2.77 38.07
N CYS A 460 -7.12 -2.02 38.35
CA CYS A 460 -5.75 -2.44 38.15
C CYS A 460 -5.41 -3.63 39.04
N LYS A 461 -4.68 -4.62 38.51
CA LYS A 461 -4.36 -5.87 39.21
C LYS A 461 -3.11 -5.75 40.06
N ARG A 462 -2.12 -4.99 39.59
CA ARG A 462 -0.90 -4.71 40.34
C ARG A 462 -0.41 -3.30 40.04
N LEU A 463 -0.08 -2.57 41.08
CA LEU A 463 0.65 -1.31 40.99
C LEU A 463 1.89 -1.42 41.87
N THR A 464 3.06 -1.34 41.25
CA THR A 464 4.35 -1.32 41.93
C THR A 464 5.06 -0.02 41.59
N ASN A 465 5.26 0.86 42.59
CA ASN A 465 6.02 2.09 42.45
C ASN A 465 7.39 1.91 43.14
N ASN A 466 8.46 1.82 42.35
CA ASN A 466 9.79 1.49 42.84
C ASN A 466 10.52 2.71 43.43
N ALA A 467 11.61 2.44 44.17
CA ALA A 467 12.45 3.47 44.75
C ALA A 467 12.99 4.41 43.66
N GLY A 468 12.91 5.73 43.89
CA GLY A 468 13.29 6.76 42.92
C GLY A 468 12.18 7.17 41.94
N ALA A 469 11.12 6.38 41.82
CA ALA A 469 9.98 6.69 40.96
C ALA A 469 8.99 7.64 41.65
N THR A 470 8.25 8.43 40.85
CA THR A 470 7.25 9.39 41.33
C THR A 470 5.90 9.16 40.64
N ILE A 471 4.82 9.13 41.43
CA ILE A 471 3.44 9.24 40.96
C ILE A 471 2.85 10.53 41.51
N LYS A 472 2.30 11.37 40.64
CA LYS A 472 1.70 12.65 41.01
C LYS A 472 0.28 12.78 40.48
N ASN A 473 -0.64 13.26 41.31
CA ASN A 473 -2.04 13.47 40.96
C ASN A 473 -2.68 12.19 40.36
N ALA A 474 -3.01 11.23 41.22
CA ALA A 474 -3.49 9.93 40.78
C ALA A 474 -4.81 9.48 41.44
N ILE A 475 -5.59 8.70 40.71
CA ILE A 475 -6.74 7.97 41.25
C ILE A 475 -6.41 6.48 41.24
N ILE A 476 -6.56 5.79 42.37
CA ILE A 476 -6.33 4.36 42.51
C ILE A 476 -7.61 3.71 43.00
N ARG A 477 -8.16 2.81 42.18
CA ARG A 477 -9.40 2.10 42.47
C ARG A 477 -9.30 0.61 42.12
N THR A 478 -9.84 -0.23 42.98
CA THR A 478 -9.95 -1.69 42.82
C THR A 478 -11.33 -2.12 42.31
N ASP A 479 -11.41 -3.34 41.75
CA ASP A 479 -12.68 -4.00 41.37
C ASP A 479 -12.78 -5.34 42.08
N ASP A 480 -13.55 -5.37 43.16
CA ASP A 480 -13.70 -6.55 44.03
C ASP A 480 -14.29 -7.77 43.30
N ARG A 481 -15.02 -7.57 42.20
CA ARG A 481 -15.60 -8.68 41.40
C ARG A 481 -14.52 -9.59 40.83
N ASN A 482 -13.29 -9.09 40.68
CA ASN A 482 -12.20 -9.77 40.00
C ASN A 482 -10.93 -9.91 40.87
N GLY A 483 -11.05 -9.79 42.20
CA GLY A 483 -9.95 -9.93 43.16
C GLY A 483 -9.23 -8.62 43.49
N LYS A 484 -8.68 -8.54 44.72
CA LYS A 484 -8.03 -7.34 45.28
C LYS A 484 -6.73 -6.99 44.54
N MET A 485 -6.49 -5.70 44.30
CA MET A 485 -5.24 -5.20 43.72
C MET A 485 -4.04 -5.54 44.60
N SER A 486 -2.93 -5.97 43.99
CA SER A 486 -1.62 -6.04 44.62
C SER A 486 -0.95 -4.66 44.55
N TYR A 487 -0.84 -3.97 45.68
CA TYR A 487 -0.27 -2.63 45.77
C TYR A 487 1.06 -2.67 46.53
N SER A 488 2.09 -2.02 45.98
CA SER A 488 3.38 -1.80 46.64
C SER A 488 3.96 -0.45 46.24
N ASN A 489 4.42 0.31 47.23
CA ASN A 489 5.10 1.58 47.00
C ASN A 489 6.39 1.65 47.83
N SER A 490 7.48 1.97 47.16
CA SER A 490 8.79 2.31 47.73
C SER A 490 9.34 3.63 47.16
N GLY A 491 8.61 4.26 46.24
CA GLY A 491 8.90 5.58 45.66
C GLY A 491 8.06 6.69 46.31
N LYS A 492 7.92 7.82 45.61
CA LYS A 492 7.10 8.96 46.06
C LYS A 492 5.72 8.93 45.42
N ILE A 493 4.67 9.09 46.24
CA ILE A 493 3.32 9.43 45.77
C ILE A 493 2.98 10.82 46.30
N ASP A 494 2.64 11.72 45.38
CA ASP A 494 2.38 13.14 45.65
C ASP A 494 0.97 13.46 45.13
N GLU A 495 -0.01 13.50 46.04
CA GLU A 495 -1.45 13.68 45.73
C GLU A 495 -2.10 12.46 45.06
N ALA A 496 -2.90 11.72 45.83
CA ALA A 496 -3.67 10.60 45.29
C ALA A 496 -4.96 10.33 46.07
N VAL A 497 -5.92 9.65 45.44
CA VAL A 497 -7.16 9.15 46.09
C VAL A 497 -7.28 7.65 45.89
N PHE A 498 -7.54 6.92 46.97
CA PHE A 498 -7.66 5.47 47.04
C PHE A 498 -9.03 5.04 47.56
N ASP A 499 -9.56 3.93 47.03
CA ASP A 499 -10.75 3.24 47.56
C ASP A 499 -10.44 2.23 48.68
N PHE A 500 -9.16 2.00 48.98
CA PHE A 500 -8.67 1.20 50.10
C PHE A 500 -7.61 1.95 50.89
N SER A 501 -7.41 1.60 52.16
CA SER A 501 -6.35 2.17 52.99
C SER A 501 -4.97 1.80 52.43
N PRO A 502 -4.16 2.74 51.91
CA PRO A 502 -2.85 2.41 51.35
C PRO A 502 -1.85 2.14 52.48
N SER A 503 -1.21 0.97 52.44
CA SER A 503 -0.23 0.56 53.45
C SER A 503 1.14 1.16 53.17
N GLY A 504 1.74 1.85 54.15
CA GLY A 504 3.10 2.38 54.06
C GLY A 504 3.21 3.84 53.60
N GLU A 505 2.09 4.47 53.21
CA GLU A 505 2.07 5.88 52.81
C GLU A 505 2.12 6.84 54.01
N GLN A 506 2.74 8.00 53.80
CA GLN A 506 2.69 9.12 54.75
C GLN A 506 1.58 10.09 54.33
N LYS A 507 1.06 10.88 55.29
CA LYS A 507 -0.02 11.87 55.05
C LYS A 507 -1.29 11.27 54.42
N VAL A 508 -1.76 10.16 54.98
CA VAL A 508 -3.05 9.54 54.61
C VAL A 508 -4.17 10.18 55.43
N HIS A 509 -5.20 10.65 54.73
CA HIS A 509 -6.41 11.26 55.27
C HIS A 509 -7.62 10.37 54.94
N VAL A 510 -8.54 10.17 55.88
CA VAL A 510 -9.78 9.39 55.66
C VAL A 510 -10.96 10.33 55.46
N LEU A 511 -11.62 10.28 54.30
CA LEU A 511 -12.81 11.04 53.96
C LEU A 511 -14.07 10.20 54.18
N LYS A 512 -15.03 10.71 54.94
CA LYS A 512 -16.33 10.04 55.21
C LYS A 512 -17.44 11.05 55.45
N ALA A 513 -18.70 10.64 55.27
CA ALA A 513 -19.87 11.45 55.64
C ALA A 513 -20.31 11.14 57.07
N SER A 514 -20.69 12.17 57.84
CA SER A 514 -21.25 12.00 59.19
C SER A 514 -22.53 11.16 59.24
N SER A 515 -23.28 11.14 58.13
CA SER A 515 -24.50 10.35 57.96
C SER A 515 -24.26 8.86 57.75
N GLY A 516 -23.01 8.44 57.49
CA GLY A 516 -22.67 7.09 57.05
C GLY A 516 -23.00 6.79 55.58
N GLU A 517 -23.43 7.80 54.81
CA GLU A 517 -23.65 7.70 53.37
C GLU A 517 -22.33 7.63 52.59
N THR A 518 -22.39 7.13 51.35
CA THR A 518 -21.19 7.03 50.49
C THR A 518 -20.72 8.40 50.01
N VAL A 519 -19.41 8.62 50.05
CA VAL A 519 -18.74 9.80 49.51
C VAL A 519 -18.04 9.44 48.20
N GLY A 520 -18.10 10.36 47.24
CA GLY A 520 -17.36 10.31 45.99
C GLY A 520 -16.24 11.33 46.00
N ALA A 521 -15.02 10.95 45.64
CA ALA A 521 -13.88 11.87 45.56
C ALA A 521 -13.08 11.69 44.26
N THR A 522 -12.56 12.81 43.75
CA THR A 522 -11.63 12.86 42.62
C THR A 522 -10.69 14.07 42.73
N LEU A 523 -9.69 14.15 41.86
CA LEU A 523 -8.72 15.24 41.81
C LEU A 523 -8.92 16.10 40.54
N SER A 524 -8.44 17.33 40.59
CA SER A 524 -8.54 18.25 39.45
C SER A 524 -7.83 17.69 38.21
N GLY A 525 -8.49 17.75 37.05
CA GLY A 525 -7.98 17.21 35.79
C GLY A 525 -8.19 15.71 35.59
N ILE A 526 -8.68 14.97 36.59
CA ILE A 526 -8.95 13.53 36.48
C ILE A 526 -10.46 13.27 36.39
N LYS A 527 -10.86 12.43 35.41
CA LYS A 527 -12.26 12.05 35.20
C LYS A 527 -12.74 10.89 36.09
N ALA A 528 -11.83 10.03 36.54
CA ALA A 528 -12.15 8.88 37.38
C ALA A 528 -12.57 9.32 38.79
N VAL A 529 -13.54 8.63 39.39
CA VAL A 529 -14.07 8.96 40.73
C VAL A 529 -14.02 7.70 41.61
N VAL A 530 -13.55 7.87 42.84
CA VAL A 530 -13.58 6.86 43.90
C VAL A 530 -14.83 7.05 44.73
N PHE A 531 -15.57 5.97 44.99
CA PHE A 531 -16.75 5.98 45.85
C PHE A 531 -16.58 4.97 46.98
N GLY A 532 -16.94 5.37 48.20
CA GLY A 532 -16.89 4.51 49.38
C GLY A 532 -17.56 5.17 50.58
N THR A 533 -17.83 4.41 51.64
CA THR A 533 -18.20 4.97 52.95
C THR A 533 -16.99 5.64 53.62
N GLU A 534 -15.79 5.12 53.32
CA GLU A 534 -14.50 5.76 53.58
C GLU A 534 -13.71 5.83 52.27
N VAL A 535 -13.05 6.96 52.04
CA VAL A 535 -12.16 7.18 50.89
C VAL A 535 -10.85 7.75 51.41
N TYR A 536 -9.72 7.27 50.91
CA TYR A 536 -8.40 7.62 51.45
C TYR A 536 -7.69 8.60 50.53
N ILE A 537 -7.19 9.71 51.06
CA ILE A 537 -6.49 10.76 50.31
C ILE A 537 -5.05 10.83 50.79
N VAL A 538 -4.10 10.83 49.88
CA VAL A 538 -2.66 10.98 50.17
C VAL A 538 -2.22 12.39 49.82
N GLY A 539 -1.55 13.06 50.75
CA GLY A 539 -1.02 14.42 50.56
C GLY A 539 -2.07 15.51 50.79
N GLU A 540 -1.82 16.70 50.23
CA GLU A 540 -2.63 17.91 50.46
C GLU A 540 -3.30 18.44 49.16
N PRO A 541 -3.98 17.57 48.36
CA PRO A 541 -4.54 18.01 47.08
C PRO A 541 -5.77 18.92 47.23
N GLU A 542 -6.09 19.66 46.17
CA GLU A 542 -7.45 20.14 45.94
C GLU A 542 -8.33 18.96 45.51
N VAL A 543 -9.17 18.48 46.42
CA VAL A 543 -10.07 17.34 46.19
C VAL A 543 -11.46 17.84 45.81
N LYS A 544 -12.06 17.19 44.80
CA LYS A 544 -13.48 17.34 44.44
C LYS A 544 -14.28 16.23 45.10
N VAL A 545 -15.28 16.58 45.89
CA VAL A 545 -16.06 15.64 46.71
C VAL A 545 -17.58 15.79 46.54
N LYS A 546 -18.33 14.70 46.76
CA LYS A 546 -19.79 14.70 46.84
C LYS A 546 -20.30 13.59 47.76
N ILE A 547 -21.50 13.76 48.31
CA ILE A 547 -22.24 12.71 49.04
C ILE A 547 -23.25 12.08 48.07
N SER A 548 -23.30 10.75 47.99
CA SER A 548 -23.98 10.01 46.92
C SER A 548 -25.31 9.35 47.33
N GLY A 549 -25.81 9.65 48.54
CA GLY A 549 -27.10 9.15 49.06
C GLY A 549 -28.34 9.75 48.36
N SER A 550 -29.53 9.38 48.85
CA SER A 550 -30.85 9.78 48.28
C SER A 550 -31.11 11.29 48.31
N ASN A 551 -30.40 12.02 49.16
CA ASN A 551 -30.32 13.46 49.11
C ASN A 551 -28.95 13.86 48.57
N LYS A 552 -28.93 14.66 47.49
CA LYS A 552 -27.75 15.40 47.02
C LYS A 552 -27.41 16.50 48.03
N GLU A 553 -27.10 16.13 49.26
CA GLU A 553 -26.84 17.08 50.34
C GLU A 553 -25.68 17.98 49.95
N THR A 554 -25.81 19.25 50.30
CA THR A 554 -24.72 20.20 50.16
C THR A 554 -23.79 19.96 51.34
N ILE A 555 -22.49 19.89 51.06
CA ILE A 555 -21.48 19.79 52.12
C ILE A 555 -21.44 21.16 52.79
N THR A 556 -21.87 21.24 54.05
CA THR A 556 -21.98 22.47 54.83
C THR A 556 -20.76 22.71 55.71
N ASP A 557 -20.08 21.65 56.12
CA ASP A 557 -18.86 21.70 56.91
C ASP A 557 -17.99 20.47 56.68
N VAL A 558 -16.69 20.62 56.94
CA VAL A 558 -15.74 19.51 57.06
C VAL A 558 -15.09 19.61 58.43
N ASN A 559 -15.14 18.54 59.21
CA ASN A 559 -14.68 18.49 60.60
C ASN A 559 -15.30 19.60 61.47
N GLY A 560 -16.59 19.90 61.27
CA GLY A 560 -17.28 20.96 62.01
C GLY A 560 -16.91 22.40 61.61
N LYS A 561 -16.16 22.59 60.52
CA LYS A 561 -15.75 23.91 60.02
C LYS A 561 -16.37 24.18 58.65
N THR A 562 -17.13 25.27 58.56
CA THR A 562 -17.82 25.70 57.33
C THR A 562 -16.90 26.30 56.26
N THR A 563 -15.67 26.67 56.63
CA THR A 563 -14.67 27.27 55.72
C THR A 563 -13.42 26.39 55.57
N TYR A 564 -13.53 25.09 55.86
CA TYR A 564 -12.40 24.16 55.81
C TYR A 564 -11.77 24.13 54.41
N GLY A 565 -10.46 24.36 54.31
CA GLY A 565 -9.72 24.24 53.04
C GLY A 565 -10.26 25.09 51.89
N GLY A 566 -11.03 26.15 52.17
CA GLY A 566 -11.71 26.94 51.13
C GLY A 566 -12.92 26.25 50.49
N LEU A 567 -13.62 25.38 51.23
CA LEU A 567 -14.84 24.67 50.80
C LEU A 567 -15.77 25.55 49.96
N THR A 568 -16.06 25.11 48.74
CA THR A 568 -16.97 25.83 47.85
C THR A 568 -18.42 25.71 48.31
N VAL A 569 -19.14 26.84 48.34
CA VAL A 569 -20.55 26.92 48.75
C VAL A 569 -21.48 26.26 47.71
N GLY A 570 -21.12 26.31 46.44
CA GLY A 570 -21.87 25.73 45.32
C GLY A 570 -21.21 24.48 44.73
N LYS A 571 -22.02 23.66 44.07
CA LYS A 571 -21.58 22.49 43.29
C LYS A 571 -21.15 22.91 41.88
N ASP A 572 -20.17 22.22 41.32
CA ASP A 572 -19.80 22.34 39.90
C ASP A 572 -20.82 21.63 38.98
N SER A 573 -20.59 21.68 37.66
CA SER A 573 -21.48 21.06 36.65
C SER A 573 -21.61 19.54 36.80
N GLU A 574 -20.67 18.90 37.48
CA GLU A 574 -20.64 17.45 37.73
C GLU A 574 -21.18 17.10 39.14
N GLY A 575 -21.63 18.11 39.89
CA GLY A 575 -22.24 17.97 41.20
C GLY A 575 -21.26 17.88 42.37
N PHE A 576 -19.98 18.24 42.18
CA PHE A 576 -18.96 18.21 43.22
C PHE A 576 -18.77 19.57 43.90
N GLN A 577 -18.44 19.56 45.18
CA GLN A 577 -17.83 20.70 45.88
C GLN A 577 -16.34 20.42 46.06
N LYS A 578 -15.51 21.44 46.23
CA LYS A 578 -14.07 21.27 46.37
C LYS A 578 -13.51 21.98 47.59
N PHE A 579 -12.44 21.42 48.13
CA PHE A 579 -11.62 22.03 49.19
C PHE A 579 -10.18 21.48 49.12
N ILE A 580 -9.25 22.18 49.74
CA ILE A 580 -7.85 21.78 49.86
C ILE A 580 -7.66 21.01 51.17
N VAL A 581 -7.17 19.76 51.07
CA VAL A 581 -6.85 18.92 52.23
C VAL A 581 -5.73 19.56 53.06
N GLN A 582 -5.84 19.50 54.39
CA GLN A 582 -4.87 20.13 55.30
C GLN A 582 -4.10 19.04 56.08
N GLU A 583 -2.77 19.17 56.14
CA GLU A 583 -1.83 18.17 56.70
C GLU A 583 -2.21 17.62 58.09
N LYS A 584 -2.76 18.46 58.97
CA LYS A 584 -3.01 18.12 60.37
C LYS A 584 -4.21 17.21 60.62
N ASP A 585 -5.12 17.09 59.66
CA ASP A 585 -6.45 16.48 59.88
C ASP A 585 -6.50 15.05 59.30
N LYS A 586 -6.20 14.03 60.12
CA LYS A 586 -6.18 12.62 59.67
C LYS A 586 -7.53 12.06 59.22
N GLU A 587 -8.63 12.57 59.77
CA GLU A 587 -9.98 12.27 59.31
C GLU A 587 -10.64 13.55 58.80
N LEU A 588 -11.42 13.43 57.74
CA LEU A 588 -12.19 14.47 57.06
C LEU A 588 -13.65 14.02 57.05
N VAL A 589 -14.42 14.50 58.03
CA VAL A 589 -15.83 14.17 58.22
C VAL A 589 -16.69 15.27 57.62
N LEU A 590 -17.44 14.91 56.58
CA LEU A 590 -18.39 15.82 55.93
C LEU A 590 -19.67 15.95 56.78
N ASN A 591 -20.19 17.17 56.93
CA ASN A 591 -21.45 17.50 57.61
C ASN A 591 -21.51 17.06 59.09
N GLN A 592 -20.44 17.29 59.86
CA GLN A 592 -20.34 16.79 61.24
C GLN A 592 -21.27 17.51 62.22
N ILE A 593 -21.64 18.77 61.94
CA ILE A 593 -22.47 19.57 62.85
C ILE A 593 -23.88 18.97 62.96
N GLY A 594 -24.24 18.48 64.15
CA GLY A 594 -25.61 18.02 64.48
C GLY A 594 -25.89 16.51 64.30
N ALA A 595 -24.87 15.68 64.05
CA ALA A 595 -25.03 14.23 63.88
C ALA A 595 -25.21 13.46 65.22
N PRO A 596 -26.05 12.39 65.27
CA PRO A 596 -26.22 11.53 66.45
C PRO A 596 -25.01 10.62 66.75
N ASP A 597 -24.94 10.06 67.97
CA ASP A 597 -23.89 9.13 68.42
C ASP A 597 -23.81 7.89 67.50
N PRO A 598 -22.60 7.49 67.03
CA PRO A 598 -22.42 6.34 66.12
C PRO A 598 -23.06 5.03 66.61
N SER A 599 -23.14 4.81 67.92
CA SER A 599 -23.68 3.58 68.53
C SER A 599 -25.22 3.49 68.53
N GLU A 600 -25.91 4.60 68.25
CA GLU A 600 -27.37 4.66 68.15
C GLU A 600 -27.89 4.55 66.72
N VAL A 601 -26.98 4.55 65.73
CA VAL A 601 -27.31 4.47 64.31
C VAL A 601 -27.79 3.06 63.98
N LYS A 602 -28.97 2.96 63.36
CA LYS A 602 -29.48 1.71 62.78
C LYS A 602 -29.09 1.64 61.33
N HIS A 603 -28.51 0.51 60.94
CA HIS A 603 -28.10 0.23 59.58
C HIS A 603 -29.12 -0.67 58.89
N THR A 604 -29.31 -0.45 57.59
CA THR A 604 -30.25 -1.19 56.76
C THR A 604 -29.57 -2.45 56.22
N LEU A 605 -30.16 -3.61 56.49
CA LEU A 605 -29.88 -4.87 55.80
C LEU A 605 -30.82 -4.99 54.61
N THR A 606 -30.27 -5.19 53.41
CA THR A 606 -31.04 -5.46 52.18
C THR A 606 -30.64 -6.82 51.65
N LEU A 607 -31.61 -7.69 51.39
CA LEU A 607 -31.39 -9.02 50.83
C LEU A 607 -31.89 -9.09 49.38
N ASN A 608 -31.03 -9.59 48.50
CA ASN A 608 -31.33 -9.85 47.10
C ASN A 608 -31.32 -11.35 46.84
N ASP A 609 -32.36 -11.85 46.17
CA ASP A 609 -32.56 -13.29 45.91
C ASP A 609 -32.51 -14.14 47.20
N ALA A 610 -32.82 -13.52 48.33
CA ALA A 610 -32.75 -14.08 49.67
C ALA A 610 -33.75 -13.37 50.60
N VAL A 611 -34.04 -13.98 51.74
CA VAL A 611 -35.00 -13.48 52.72
C VAL A 611 -34.51 -13.63 54.16
N ILE A 612 -34.87 -12.66 54.99
CA ILE A 612 -34.75 -12.68 56.44
C ILE A 612 -35.82 -13.62 56.96
N VAL A 613 -35.44 -14.55 57.83
CA VAL A 613 -36.37 -15.48 58.48
C VAL A 613 -36.63 -14.97 59.90
N LYS A 614 -37.85 -14.52 60.17
CA LYS A 614 -38.25 -14.03 61.51
C LYS A 614 -38.71 -15.18 62.40
N ASP A 615 -38.76 -14.93 63.70
CA ASP A 615 -39.15 -15.93 64.72
C ASP A 615 -40.60 -16.43 64.57
N ASP A 616 -41.47 -15.64 63.92
CA ASP A 616 -42.85 -16.02 63.59
C ASP A 616 -42.98 -16.81 62.27
N GLY A 617 -41.86 -17.11 61.61
CA GLY A 617 -41.80 -17.80 60.32
C GLY A 617 -42.06 -16.92 59.09
N SER A 618 -42.33 -15.63 59.27
CA SER A 618 -42.50 -14.69 58.16
C SER A 618 -41.15 -14.29 57.54
N THR A 619 -41.18 -13.92 56.27
CA THR A 619 -39.99 -13.53 55.51
C THR A 619 -40.00 -12.05 55.12
N ALA A 620 -38.82 -11.43 55.07
CA ALA A 620 -38.65 -10.04 54.61
C ALA A 620 -37.37 -9.88 53.80
N THR A 621 -37.35 -8.96 52.83
CA THR A 621 -36.17 -8.66 52.00
C THR A 621 -35.35 -7.49 52.53
N THR A 622 -35.79 -6.82 53.59
CA THR A 622 -35.02 -5.74 54.23
C THR A 622 -35.37 -5.61 55.72
N GLY A 623 -34.44 -5.08 56.52
CA GLY A 623 -34.64 -4.76 57.94
C GLY A 623 -33.63 -3.74 58.44
N LYS A 624 -33.89 -3.08 59.58
CA LYS A 624 -32.98 -2.13 60.21
C LYS A 624 -32.50 -2.65 61.55
N TYR A 625 -31.19 -2.77 61.71
CA TYR A 625 -30.56 -3.40 62.86
C TYR A 625 -29.42 -2.52 63.40
N LYS A 626 -29.14 -2.68 64.70
CA LYS A 626 -27.94 -2.08 65.29
C LYS A 626 -26.74 -2.98 65.01
N GLU A 627 -25.55 -2.41 65.05
CA GLU A 627 -24.30 -3.18 65.02
C GLU A 627 -24.31 -4.31 66.07
N GLY A 628 -23.82 -5.49 65.69
CA GLY A 628 -23.71 -6.68 66.54
C GLY A 628 -24.97 -7.54 66.65
N VAL A 629 -26.12 -7.11 66.11
CA VAL A 629 -27.36 -7.92 66.12
C VAL A 629 -27.29 -9.07 65.12
N THR A 630 -27.65 -10.29 65.52
CA THR A 630 -27.73 -11.45 64.63
C THR A 630 -29.10 -11.58 63.95
N VAL A 631 -29.09 -11.97 62.67
CA VAL A 631 -30.26 -12.07 61.80
C VAL A 631 -30.21 -13.38 61.03
N LYS A 632 -31.29 -14.18 61.04
CA LYS A 632 -31.39 -15.40 60.24
C LYS A 632 -31.78 -15.06 58.79
N ILE A 633 -31.08 -15.63 57.82
CA ILE A 633 -31.30 -15.42 56.38
C ILE A 633 -31.37 -16.75 55.62
N LYS A 634 -32.05 -16.76 54.46
CA LYS A 634 -32.21 -17.94 53.60
C LYS A 634 -32.18 -17.54 52.11
N PRO A 635 -31.49 -18.29 51.23
CA PRO A 635 -31.55 -18.08 49.79
C PRO A 635 -32.97 -18.31 49.25
N GLN A 636 -33.40 -17.49 48.29
CA GLN A 636 -34.68 -17.57 47.59
C GLN A 636 -34.47 -17.36 46.08
N ILE A 637 -33.85 -18.36 45.45
CA ILE A 637 -33.63 -18.39 44.00
C ILE A 637 -34.89 -18.91 43.30
N ASN A 638 -35.63 -18.03 42.62
CA ASN A 638 -36.90 -18.37 41.95
C ASN A 638 -36.71 -18.88 40.50
N ASP A 639 -35.49 -18.85 39.97
CA ASP A 639 -35.16 -19.34 38.63
C ASP A 639 -34.82 -20.84 38.69
N SER A 640 -35.66 -21.68 38.06
CA SER A 640 -35.48 -23.14 38.05
C SER A 640 -34.18 -23.60 37.38
N LYS A 641 -33.57 -22.75 36.55
CA LYS A 641 -32.32 -23.01 35.84
C LYS A 641 -31.07 -22.69 36.66
N LYS A 642 -31.23 -22.08 37.85
CA LYS A 642 -30.13 -21.67 38.71
C LYS A 642 -30.19 -22.40 40.06
N VAL A 643 -29.04 -22.57 40.68
CA VAL A 643 -28.89 -23.12 42.03
C VAL A 643 -28.06 -22.18 42.88
N PHE A 644 -28.34 -22.14 44.19
CA PHE A 644 -27.57 -21.31 45.12
C PHE A 644 -26.09 -21.73 45.08
N SER A 645 -25.21 -20.74 44.94
CA SER A 645 -23.77 -20.93 44.82
C SER A 645 -23.04 -20.40 46.05
N ARG A 646 -23.22 -19.12 46.37
CA ARG A 646 -22.54 -18.45 47.50
C ARG A 646 -23.30 -17.20 47.93
N TRP A 647 -22.89 -16.62 49.05
CA TRP A 647 -23.31 -15.27 49.44
C TRP A 647 -22.35 -14.23 48.86
N SER A 648 -22.90 -13.12 48.37
CA SER A 648 -22.18 -11.92 47.96
C SER A 648 -22.62 -10.77 48.85
N ILE A 649 -21.69 -9.94 49.30
CA ILE A 649 -21.90 -8.99 50.39
C ILE A 649 -21.36 -7.63 49.95
N ASP A 650 -22.11 -6.57 50.17
CA ASP A 650 -21.73 -5.20 49.87
C ASP A 650 -21.94 -4.31 51.10
N PRO A 651 -20.87 -3.68 51.63
CA PRO A 651 -19.47 -3.73 51.15
C PRO A 651 -18.74 -5.06 51.43
N ASN A 652 -17.79 -5.43 50.56
CA ASN A 652 -17.00 -6.67 50.67
C ASN A 652 -16.00 -6.64 51.84
N GLY A 653 -15.79 -7.79 52.50
CA GLY A 653 -14.85 -7.94 53.63
C GLY A 653 -15.50 -8.37 54.95
N PHE A 654 -16.81 -8.64 54.94
CA PHE A 654 -17.56 -9.14 56.09
C PHE A 654 -17.63 -10.67 56.10
N GLU A 655 -17.07 -11.33 57.12
CA GLU A 655 -17.01 -12.81 57.22
C GLU A 655 -18.06 -13.45 58.15
N ALA A 656 -18.98 -12.68 58.74
CA ALA A 656 -19.90 -13.20 59.77
C ALA A 656 -21.24 -13.73 59.22
N ILE A 657 -21.19 -14.51 58.12
CA ILE A 657 -22.32 -15.34 57.66
C ILE A 657 -21.96 -16.81 57.87
N VAL A 658 -22.67 -17.49 58.77
CA VAL A 658 -22.35 -18.86 59.18
C VAL A 658 -23.53 -19.79 58.83
N PRO A 659 -23.31 -20.99 58.26
CA PRO A 659 -24.37 -21.97 58.07
C PRO A 659 -24.96 -22.41 59.41
N ASN A 660 -26.28 -22.61 59.46
CA ASN A 660 -26.93 -23.18 60.63
C ASN A 660 -27.06 -24.71 60.45
N ASP A 661 -26.50 -25.49 61.38
CA ASP A 661 -26.56 -26.96 61.35
C ASP A 661 -27.95 -27.53 61.72
N ASP A 662 -28.83 -26.69 62.28
CA ASP A 662 -30.14 -27.07 62.85
C ASP A 662 -31.32 -26.94 61.87
N THR A 663 -31.13 -26.27 60.73
CA THR A 663 -32.18 -26.04 59.72
C THR A 663 -31.62 -25.97 58.31
N GLU A 664 -31.97 -26.96 57.48
CA GLU A 664 -31.50 -27.11 56.10
C GLU A 664 -31.75 -25.84 55.26
N GLY A 665 -30.65 -25.19 54.84
CA GLY A 665 -30.67 -24.03 53.93
C GLY A 665 -30.85 -22.65 54.60
N THR A 666 -30.63 -22.50 55.90
CA THR A 666 -30.59 -21.18 56.56
C THR A 666 -29.20 -20.81 57.08
N TYR A 667 -28.92 -19.51 57.17
CA TYR A 667 -27.64 -18.95 57.59
C TYR A 667 -27.87 -17.86 58.65
N THR A 668 -26.89 -17.64 59.52
CA THR A 668 -26.91 -16.55 60.51
C THR A 668 -25.94 -15.45 60.09
N LEU A 669 -26.44 -14.21 60.02
CA LEU A 669 -25.70 -12.99 59.69
C LEU A 669 -25.63 -12.07 60.90
N THR A 670 -24.43 -11.59 61.27
CA THR A 670 -24.29 -10.53 62.28
C THR A 670 -24.30 -9.16 61.61
N MET A 671 -25.01 -8.16 62.13
CA MET A 671 -25.09 -6.84 61.48
C MET A 671 -23.82 -6.01 61.77
N PRO A 672 -23.16 -5.42 60.76
CA PRO A 672 -22.06 -4.48 60.96
C PRO A 672 -22.54 -3.06 61.29
N GLY A 673 -21.60 -2.17 61.66
CA GLY A 673 -21.82 -0.72 61.87
C GLY A 673 -22.04 0.10 60.59
N TYR A 674 -22.59 -0.49 59.53
CA TYR A 674 -22.90 0.16 58.25
C TYR A 674 -24.03 -0.57 57.51
N ASN A 675 -24.66 0.09 56.54
CA ASN A 675 -25.70 -0.52 55.70
C ASN A 675 -25.12 -1.70 54.92
N LEU A 676 -25.78 -2.85 54.97
CA LEU A 676 -25.29 -4.09 54.40
C LEU A 676 -26.27 -4.60 53.34
N SER A 677 -25.80 -4.84 52.13
CA SER A 677 -26.55 -5.58 51.11
C SER A 677 -25.98 -6.98 50.96
N VAL A 678 -26.82 -8.00 51.07
CA VAL A 678 -26.40 -9.40 50.88
C VAL A 678 -27.23 -10.03 49.77
N ARG A 679 -26.56 -10.64 48.82
CA ARG A 679 -27.15 -11.36 47.69
C ARG A 679 -26.86 -12.84 47.82
N ALA A 680 -27.90 -13.67 47.64
CA ALA A 680 -27.68 -15.07 47.34
C ALA A 680 -27.29 -15.19 45.87
N GLU A 681 -26.00 -15.40 45.61
CA GLU A 681 -25.52 -15.67 44.26
C GLU A 681 -25.98 -17.07 43.83
N SER A 682 -26.34 -17.16 42.56
CA SER A 682 -26.76 -18.42 41.95
C SER A 682 -26.00 -18.67 40.67
N THR A 683 -25.64 -19.92 40.43
CA THR A 683 -25.00 -20.36 39.18
C THR A 683 -25.99 -21.16 38.36
N TYR A 684 -25.80 -21.16 37.04
CA TYR A 684 -26.61 -21.97 36.14
C TYR A 684 -26.36 -23.46 36.39
N ARG A 685 -27.42 -24.28 36.25
CA ARG A 685 -27.28 -25.74 36.30
C ARG A 685 -26.33 -26.20 35.20
N SER A 686 -25.42 -27.11 35.54
CA SER A 686 -24.55 -27.75 34.56
C SER A 686 -25.10 -29.11 34.11
N TYR A 687 -25.00 -29.39 32.82
CA TYR A 687 -25.45 -30.61 32.16
C TYR A 687 -24.28 -31.37 31.54
N PRO A 688 -24.32 -32.71 31.50
CA PRO A 688 -23.27 -33.48 30.84
C PRO A 688 -23.30 -33.29 29.32
N LEU A 689 -22.12 -33.09 28.72
CA LEU A 689 -21.88 -33.14 27.28
C LEU A 689 -20.90 -34.27 26.98
N THR A 690 -21.32 -35.22 26.14
CA THR A 690 -20.46 -36.30 25.64
C THR A 690 -20.22 -36.07 24.16
N VAL A 691 -18.97 -36.08 23.72
CA VAL A 691 -18.62 -35.95 22.30
C VAL A 691 -17.94 -37.24 21.83
N VAL A 692 -18.49 -37.86 20.80
CA VAL A 692 -18.01 -39.10 20.20
C VAL A 692 -17.49 -38.78 18.81
N GLY A 693 -16.26 -39.19 18.51
CA GLY A 693 -15.61 -38.86 17.24
C GLY A 693 -15.18 -37.40 17.12
N GLY A 694 -15.11 -36.64 18.21
CA GLY A 694 -14.64 -35.25 18.22
C GLY A 694 -14.00 -34.87 19.56
N THR A 695 -13.51 -33.64 19.66
CA THR A 695 -13.00 -33.05 20.90
C THR A 695 -13.80 -31.83 21.33
N PHE A 696 -13.85 -31.61 22.63
CA PHE A 696 -14.20 -30.33 23.24
C PHE A 696 -13.34 -30.16 24.48
N GLU A 697 -12.74 -28.99 24.65
CA GLU A 697 -11.89 -28.70 25.81
C GLU A 697 -12.71 -27.97 26.86
N ASN A 698 -12.77 -28.54 28.07
CA ASN A 698 -13.34 -27.89 29.24
C ASN A 698 -12.45 -28.19 30.46
N THR A 699 -12.11 -27.14 31.20
CA THR A 699 -11.24 -27.19 32.39
C THR A 699 -11.87 -27.95 33.57
N PHE A 700 -13.21 -28.14 33.57
CA PHE A 700 -13.97 -28.71 34.70
C PHE A 700 -14.63 -30.08 34.41
N GLY A 701 -14.17 -30.80 33.39
CA GLY A 701 -14.71 -32.11 33.01
C GLY A 701 -15.92 -32.03 32.06
N ASN A 702 -16.72 -33.09 31.98
CA ASN A 702 -17.78 -33.22 30.96
C ASN A 702 -19.09 -32.49 31.29
N ARG A 703 -19.13 -31.61 32.31
CA ARG A 703 -20.33 -30.84 32.68
C ARG A 703 -20.18 -29.39 32.23
N VAL A 704 -21.18 -28.92 31.49
CA VAL A 704 -21.23 -27.56 30.92
C VAL A 704 -22.44 -26.82 31.47
N GLU A 705 -22.27 -25.59 31.93
CA GLU A 705 -23.35 -24.73 32.42
C GLU A 705 -24.40 -24.45 31.32
N TRP A 706 -25.67 -24.40 31.70
CA TRP A 706 -26.76 -24.03 30.80
C TRP A 706 -26.46 -22.71 30.08
N SER A 707 -26.69 -22.68 28.77
CA SER A 707 -26.42 -21.53 27.90
C SER A 707 -24.94 -21.14 27.76
N ALA A 708 -24.00 -21.86 28.38
CA ALA A 708 -22.58 -21.63 28.16
C ALA A 708 -22.19 -22.00 26.72
N HIS A 709 -21.14 -21.34 26.23
CA HIS A 709 -20.68 -21.46 24.85
C HIS A 709 -19.91 -22.76 24.70
N VAL A 710 -20.50 -23.70 23.97
CA VAL A 710 -19.84 -24.95 23.61
C VAL A 710 -19.26 -24.80 22.22
N THR A 711 -17.99 -25.16 22.08
CA THR A 711 -17.36 -25.42 20.79
C THR A 711 -16.88 -26.86 20.78
N VAL A 712 -17.31 -27.61 19.78
CA VAL A 712 -16.88 -28.99 19.54
C VAL A 712 -16.23 -29.08 18.17
N LYS A 713 -15.17 -29.87 18.05
CA LYS A 713 -14.43 -30.08 16.81
C LYS A 713 -14.48 -31.56 16.42
N ALA A 714 -14.81 -31.85 15.18
CA ALA A 714 -14.77 -33.20 14.63
C ALA A 714 -13.31 -33.68 14.50
N ASN A 715 -13.06 -34.93 14.89
CA ASN A 715 -11.78 -35.61 14.69
C ASN A 715 -11.89 -36.56 13.49
N VAL A 716 -11.70 -36.01 12.29
CA VAL A 716 -11.86 -36.77 11.04
C VAL A 716 -10.86 -37.92 10.96
N PRO A 717 -11.31 -39.19 10.87
CA PRO A 717 -10.42 -40.33 10.71
C PRO A 717 -9.74 -40.35 9.33
N TYR A 718 -8.61 -41.02 9.23
CA TYR A 718 -7.90 -41.21 7.97
C TYR A 718 -8.79 -41.86 6.90
N GLY A 719 -8.76 -41.32 5.68
CA GLY A 719 -9.52 -41.84 4.52
C GLY A 719 -11.03 -41.57 4.54
N LYS A 720 -11.52 -40.74 5.47
CA LYS A 720 -12.93 -40.37 5.57
C LYS A 720 -13.10 -38.85 5.48
N TYR A 721 -14.30 -38.40 5.10
CA TYR A 721 -14.74 -37.02 5.22
C TYR A 721 -15.84 -36.89 6.27
N PHE A 722 -15.96 -35.69 6.83
CA PHE A 722 -16.98 -35.35 7.81
C PHE A 722 -18.32 -35.12 7.12
N ALA A 723 -19.36 -35.84 7.56
CA ALA A 723 -20.68 -35.83 6.95
C ALA A 723 -21.75 -35.14 7.82
N GLY A 724 -21.37 -34.61 8.98
CA GLY A 724 -22.28 -33.96 9.93
C GLY A 724 -22.19 -34.50 11.35
N TRP A 725 -23.05 -33.99 12.21
CA TRP A 725 -23.23 -34.34 13.60
C TRP A 725 -24.59 -35.00 13.83
N GLU A 726 -24.64 -35.94 14.76
CA GLU A 726 -25.88 -36.46 15.34
C GLU A 726 -25.94 -36.03 16.81
N ALA A 727 -27.03 -35.39 17.23
CA ALA A 727 -27.25 -34.97 18.62
C ALA A 727 -28.39 -35.77 19.26
N LYS A 728 -28.12 -36.43 20.38
CA LYS A 728 -29.09 -37.20 21.17
C LYS A 728 -29.06 -36.80 22.63
N GLU A 729 -30.17 -37.01 23.34
CA GLU A 729 -30.21 -36.85 24.78
C GLU A 729 -29.45 -38.00 25.44
N THR A 730 -28.46 -37.69 26.27
CA THR A 730 -27.49 -38.67 26.78
C THR A 730 -28.19 -39.84 27.48
N GLY A 731 -27.88 -41.07 27.04
CA GLY A 731 -28.47 -42.30 27.57
C GLY A 731 -29.82 -42.67 26.96
N THR A 732 -30.28 -41.96 25.93
CA THR A 732 -31.52 -42.25 25.20
C THR A 732 -31.30 -42.19 23.68
N ASP A 733 -32.24 -42.72 22.90
CA ASP A 733 -32.27 -42.59 21.44
C ASP A 733 -33.01 -41.33 20.94
N THR A 734 -33.38 -40.43 21.85
CA THR A 734 -34.16 -39.23 21.52
C THR A 734 -33.26 -38.18 20.86
N ALA A 735 -33.57 -37.79 19.61
CA ALA A 735 -32.85 -36.74 18.91
C ALA A 735 -33.02 -35.37 19.61
N VAL A 736 -31.95 -34.58 19.65
CA VAL A 736 -31.92 -33.24 20.24
C VAL A 736 -31.69 -32.22 19.15
N THR A 737 -32.59 -31.24 19.04
CA THR A 737 -32.40 -30.10 18.14
C THR A 737 -31.47 -29.08 18.81
N LEU A 738 -30.35 -28.78 18.15
CA LEU A 738 -29.45 -27.71 18.56
C LEU A 738 -29.79 -26.43 17.80
N ARG A 739 -29.61 -25.29 18.47
CA ARG A 739 -29.89 -23.96 17.94
C ARG A 739 -28.68 -23.08 18.12
N ASP A 740 -28.49 -22.12 17.22
CA ASP A 740 -27.48 -21.09 17.38
C ASP A 740 -27.96 -19.99 18.35
N TRP A 741 -27.13 -18.96 18.55
CA TRP A 741 -27.43 -17.85 19.47
C TRP A 741 -28.60 -16.98 19.05
N SER A 742 -28.98 -16.99 17.77
CA SER A 742 -30.19 -16.30 17.29
C SER A 742 -31.46 -17.12 17.57
N GLY A 743 -31.31 -18.36 18.03
CA GLY A 743 -32.39 -19.32 18.22
C GLY A 743 -32.75 -20.10 16.95
N LYS A 744 -32.00 -19.93 15.85
CA LYS A 744 -32.22 -20.66 14.60
C LYS A 744 -31.71 -22.10 14.76
N VAL A 745 -32.44 -23.06 14.19
CA VAL A 745 -32.04 -24.47 14.19
C VAL A 745 -30.77 -24.63 13.37
N ILE A 746 -29.77 -25.31 13.94
CA ILE A 746 -28.54 -25.66 13.25
C ILE A 746 -28.80 -26.91 12.41
N ASP A 747 -28.45 -26.86 11.13
CA ASP A 747 -28.41 -28.05 10.29
C ASP A 747 -27.19 -28.88 10.68
N LEU A 748 -27.41 -29.91 11.48
CA LEU A 748 -26.32 -30.75 11.96
C LEU A 748 -25.73 -31.63 10.85
N MET A 749 -26.41 -31.80 9.73
CA MET A 749 -25.91 -32.62 8.60
C MET A 749 -25.12 -31.81 7.57
N ASP A 750 -24.76 -30.56 7.89
CA ASP A 750 -23.86 -29.75 7.06
C ASP A 750 -22.42 -30.30 7.14
N GLU A 751 -21.90 -30.76 6.00
CA GLU A 751 -20.56 -31.34 5.85
C GLU A 751 -19.43 -30.31 6.07
N LYS A 752 -19.75 -29.01 6.05
CA LYS A 752 -18.79 -27.95 6.39
C LYS A 752 -18.71 -27.67 7.89
N LEU A 753 -19.66 -28.19 8.68
CA LEU A 753 -19.80 -27.92 10.12
C LEU A 753 -18.83 -28.75 10.99
N THR A 754 -17.56 -28.84 10.59
CA THR A 754 -16.52 -29.56 11.34
C THR A 754 -16.25 -28.95 12.72
N ILE A 755 -16.57 -27.67 12.88
CA ILE A 755 -16.61 -26.97 14.16
C ILE A 755 -18.06 -26.58 14.43
N LEU A 756 -18.69 -27.26 15.37
CA LEU A 756 -20.05 -26.93 15.79
C LEU A 756 -19.99 -26.04 17.03
N ARG A 757 -20.77 -24.96 17.01
CA ARG A 757 -20.92 -24.07 18.16
C ARG A 757 -22.39 -23.92 18.52
N PHE A 758 -22.68 -24.04 19.81
CA PHE A 758 -24.04 -23.93 20.31
C PHE A 758 -24.04 -23.55 21.80
N PRO A 759 -25.08 -22.83 22.28
CA PRO A 759 -25.35 -22.72 23.70
C PRO A 759 -25.80 -24.07 24.26
N MET A 760 -25.22 -24.49 25.40
CA MET A 760 -25.60 -25.75 26.04
C MET A 760 -27.10 -25.77 26.39
N PRO A 761 -27.87 -26.78 25.97
CA PRO A 761 -29.29 -26.88 26.31
C PRO A 761 -29.52 -27.28 27.77
N ASP A 762 -30.77 -27.23 28.22
CA ASP A 762 -31.20 -27.55 29.60
C ASP A 762 -31.30 -29.06 29.90
N LYS A 763 -30.46 -29.85 29.23
CA LYS A 763 -30.42 -31.32 29.33
C LYS A 763 -29.06 -31.88 28.92
N ALA A 764 -28.83 -33.16 29.24
CA ALA A 764 -27.63 -33.87 28.85
C ALA A 764 -27.62 -34.18 27.35
N VAL A 765 -26.49 -33.95 26.66
CA VAL A 765 -26.37 -34.18 25.21
C VAL A 765 -25.19 -35.10 24.90
N THR A 766 -25.44 -36.11 24.06
CA THR A 766 -24.40 -36.88 23.37
C THR A 766 -24.38 -36.43 21.92
N LEU A 767 -23.21 -35.95 21.49
CA LEU A 767 -22.96 -35.51 20.13
C LEU A 767 -21.99 -36.48 19.45
N THR A 768 -22.39 -37.03 18.31
CA THR A 768 -21.59 -38.01 17.55
C THR A 768 -21.24 -37.42 16.19
N ALA A 769 -19.96 -37.37 15.86
CA ALA A 769 -19.52 -37.01 14.52
C ALA A 769 -19.77 -38.18 13.55
N VAL A 770 -20.35 -37.88 12.39
CA VAL A 770 -20.63 -38.83 11.32
C VAL A 770 -19.56 -38.71 10.24
N TYR A 771 -19.01 -39.85 9.82
CA TYR A 771 -17.93 -39.91 8.83
C TYR A 771 -18.30 -40.85 7.69
N LYS A 772 -18.04 -40.43 6.45
CA LYS A 772 -18.22 -41.23 5.22
C LYS A 772 -16.87 -41.46 4.54
N ASP A 773 -16.77 -42.50 3.72
CA ASP A 773 -15.53 -42.82 3.00
C ASP A 773 -15.28 -41.82 1.87
N CYS A 774 -14.02 -41.43 1.67
CA CYS A 774 -13.62 -40.55 0.57
C CYS A 774 -13.75 -41.22 -0.80
N GLU A 775 -14.03 -40.41 -1.83
CA GLU A 775 -14.00 -40.82 -3.23
C GLU A 775 -12.55 -41.09 -3.66
N LYS A 776 -12.37 -42.12 -4.48
CA LYS A 776 -11.05 -42.58 -4.94
C LYS A 776 -10.95 -42.63 -6.46
N LYS A 777 -12.08 -42.66 -7.16
CA LYS A 777 -12.10 -42.68 -8.61
C LYS A 777 -11.67 -41.32 -9.17
N LEU A 778 -10.85 -41.34 -10.23
CA LEU A 778 -10.53 -40.12 -10.98
C LEU A 778 -11.75 -39.69 -11.80
N VAL A 779 -12.25 -38.49 -11.53
CA VAL A 779 -13.29 -37.83 -12.30
C VAL A 779 -12.77 -36.44 -12.65
N MET A 780 -13.02 -35.99 -13.88
CA MET A 780 -12.63 -34.68 -14.40
C MET A 780 -13.86 -33.77 -14.43
N LYS A 781 -13.66 -32.51 -14.07
CA LYS A 781 -14.65 -31.44 -14.25
C LYS A 781 -14.67 -30.97 -15.70
N ALA A 782 -15.74 -30.26 -16.06
CA ALA A 782 -15.88 -29.64 -17.39
C ALA A 782 -14.76 -28.61 -17.69
N ASP A 783 -14.15 -28.02 -16.65
CA ASP A 783 -13.02 -27.09 -16.79
C ASP A 783 -11.68 -27.77 -17.11
N GLY A 784 -11.64 -29.09 -17.24
CA GLY A 784 -10.42 -29.83 -17.59
C GLY A 784 -9.51 -30.18 -16.42
N THR A 785 -9.93 -29.95 -15.16
CA THR A 785 -9.18 -30.35 -13.95
C THR A 785 -9.91 -31.45 -13.16
N PRO A 786 -9.23 -32.23 -12.29
CA PRO A 786 -9.89 -33.26 -11.48
C PRO A 786 -10.98 -32.71 -10.54
N ASP A 787 -12.06 -33.46 -10.36
CA ASP A 787 -13.06 -33.23 -9.31
C ASP A 787 -12.51 -33.74 -7.98
N LEU A 788 -12.29 -32.80 -7.06
CA LEU A 788 -11.68 -33.06 -5.76
C LEU A 788 -12.73 -33.23 -4.65
N THR A 789 -14.02 -33.21 -5.01
CA THR A 789 -15.13 -33.34 -4.07
C THR A 789 -15.06 -34.69 -3.36
N HIS A 790 -15.01 -34.64 -2.03
CA HIS A 790 -14.88 -35.82 -1.15
C HIS A 790 -13.63 -36.68 -1.40
N VAL A 791 -12.63 -36.20 -2.13
CA VAL A 791 -11.36 -36.92 -2.33
C VAL A 791 -10.46 -36.75 -1.11
N TYR A 792 -9.75 -37.83 -0.74
CA TYR A 792 -8.86 -37.80 0.41
C TYR A 792 -7.66 -36.87 0.17
N LYS A 793 -7.44 -35.91 1.08
CA LYS A 793 -6.32 -34.98 1.02
C LYS A 793 -5.22 -35.41 2.01
N GLU A 794 -4.17 -36.01 1.50
CA GLU A 794 -3.06 -36.51 2.30
C GLU A 794 -2.17 -35.35 2.79
N ASN A 795 -1.96 -35.29 4.11
CA ASN A 795 -1.13 -34.28 4.80
C ASN A 795 -1.50 -32.82 4.46
N GLY A 796 -2.72 -32.57 3.99
CA GLY A 796 -3.16 -31.24 3.56
C GLY A 796 -2.49 -30.72 2.28
N ARG A 797 -1.76 -31.56 1.53
CA ARG A 797 -0.95 -31.12 0.38
C ARG A 797 -1.38 -31.68 -0.97
N ARG A 798 -1.78 -32.95 -1.03
CA ARG A 798 -2.16 -33.61 -2.29
C ARG A 798 -3.44 -34.42 -2.14
N TYR A 799 -4.24 -34.44 -3.19
CA TYR A 799 -5.43 -35.28 -3.29
C TYR A 799 -5.02 -36.65 -3.81
N VAL A 800 -5.51 -37.72 -3.20
CA VAL A 800 -5.10 -39.09 -3.52
C VAL A 800 -6.33 -39.94 -3.79
N GLY A 801 -6.30 -40.64 -4.92
CA GLY A 801 -7.28 -41.66 -5.28
C GLY A 801 -6.60 -42.96 -5.70
N ASP A 802 -7.36 -43.85 -6.33
CA ASP A 802 -6.90 -45.16 -6.76
C ASP A 802 -6.02 -45.03 -8.00
N GLY A 803 -4.70 -45.09 -7.80
CA GLY A 803 -3.71 -45.00 -8.87
C GLY A 803 -3.47 -43.59 -9.41
N TRP A 804 -3.86 -42.54 -8.68
CA TRP A 804 -3.59 -41.15 -9.06
C TRP A 804 -3.46 -40.22 -7.85
N TRP A 805 -2.77 -39.11 -8.03
CA TRP A 805 -2.83 -37.98 -7.09
C TRP A 805 -2.73 -36.64 -7.80
N TYR A 806 -3.19 -35.58 -7.14
CA TYR A 806 -3.28 -34.25 -7.72
C TYR A 806 -2.77 -33.16 -6.77
N PHE A 807 -2.03 -32.21 -7.34
CA PHE A 807 -1.63 -30.96 -6.69
C PHE A 807 -2.41 -29.79 -7.29
N SER A 808 -3.02 -28.98 -6.43
CA SER A 808 -3.79 -27.79 -6.82
C SER A 808 -3.06 -26.51 -6.44
N VAL A 809 -3.07 -25.53 -7.33
CA VAL A 809 -2.58 -24.17 -7.06
C VAL A 809 -3.39 -23.47 -5.97
N GLU A 810 -4.67 -23.78 -5.87
CA GLU A 810 -5.56 -23.24 -4.81
C GLU A 810 -5.08 -23.64 -3.41
N ASP A 811 -4.30 -24.72 -3.31
CA ASP A 811 -3.72 -25.25 -2.08
C ASP A 811 -2.24 -24.89 -1.90
N GLY A 812 -1.74 -23.91 -2.65
CA GLY A 812 -0.38 -23.39 -2.54
C GLY A 812 0.67 -24.19 -3.32
N SER A 813 0.25 -25.03 -4.28
CA SER A 813 1.18 -25.64 -5.25
C SER A 813 1.55 -24.62 -6.34
N GLU A 814 2.75 -24.73 -6.91
CA GLU A 814 3.18 -23.84 -7.99
C GLU A 814 2.40 -24.07 -9.30
N VAL A 815 1.98 -25.32 -9.53
CA VAL A 815 1.28 -25.75 -10.75
C VAL A 815 0.18 -26.76 -10.43
N ASN A 816 -0.82 -26.83 -11.32
CA ASN A 816 -1.85 -27.86 -11.32
C ASN A 816 -1.33 -29.11 -12.03
N ALA A 817 -1.06 -30.18 -11.29
CA ALA A 817 -0.46 -31.40 -11.82
C ALA A 817 -1.17 -32.67 -11.35
N LEU A 818 -1.62 -33.48 -12.31
CA LEU A 818 -2.21 -34.80 -12.14
C LEU A 818 -1.16 -35.88 -12.39
N TYR A 819 -0.90 -36.68 -11.36
CA TYR A 819 0.03 -37.80 -11.44
C TYR A 819 -0.75 -39.10 -11.58
N LEU A 820 -0.36 -39.92 -12.55
CA LEU A 820 -0.93 -41.24 -12.80
C LEU A 820 0.06 -42.32 -12.37
N SER A 821 -0.34 -43.19 -11.47
CA SER A 821 0.49 -44.27 -10.92
C SER A 821 -0.35 -45.51 -10.62
N PRO A 822 -1.03 -46.10 -11.61
CA PRO A 822 -1.84 -47.29 -11.39
C PRO A 822 -0.97 -48.51 -11.06
N ASP A 823 -1.47 -49.38 -10.18
CA ASP A 823 -0.79 -50.62 -9.77
C ASP A 823 -0.72 -51.66 -10.92
N GLU A 824 -1.72 -51.65 -11.81
CA GLU A 824 -1.83 -52.49 -12.99
C GLU A 824 -1.93 -51.64 -14.27
N LEU A 825 -1.69 -52.24 -15.44
CA LEU A 825 -1.84 -51.55 -16.73
C LEU A 825 -3.24 -50.98 -16.86
N THR A 826 -3.35 -49.65 -16.89
CA THR A 826 -4.62 -48.93 -16.84
C THR A 826 -4.68 -47.89 -17.95
N GLU A 827 -5.77 -47.94 -18.71
CA GLU A 827 -6.06 -47.00 -19.78
C GLU A 827 -6.89 -45.82 -19.24
N TYR A 828 -6.45 -44.60 -19.54
CA TYR A 828 -7.12 -43.35 -19.22
C TYR A 828 -7.51 -42.63 -20.50
N ASP A 829 -8.80 -42.68 -20.85
CA ASP A 829 -9.36 -42.02 -22.02
C ASP A 829 -9.83 -40.59 -21.69
N PHE A 830 -8.95 -39.60 -21.90
CA PHE A 830 -9.21 -38.20 -21.57
C PHE A 830 -10.11 -37.48 -22.59
N ALA A 831 -10.77 -38.19 -23.51
CA ALA A 831 -11.92 -37.65 -24.22
C ALA A 831 -13.19 -37.61 -23.34
N HIS A 832 -13.13 -38.21 -22.14
CA HIS A 832 -14.26 -38.39 -21.24
C HIS A 832 -14.00 -37.80 -19.86
N THR A 833 -15.04 -37.29 -19.20
CA THR A 833 -14.95 -36.78 -17.82
C THR A 833 -14.69 -37.89 -16.80
N ASP A 834 -15.00 -39.13 -17.15
CA ASP A 834 -14.60 -40.33 -16.43
C ASP A 834 -13.60 -41.11 -17.31
N PRO A 835 -12.29 -40.88 -17.16
CA PRO A 835 -11.30 -41.42 -18.10
C PRO A 835 -11.18 -42.94 -18.07
N ILE A 836 -11.51 -43.58 -16.93
CA ILE A 836 -11.44 -45.03 -16.79
C ILE A 836 -12.74 -45.69 -17.24
N GLY A 837 -13.89 -45.13 -16.82
CA GLY A 837 -15.20 -45.66 -17.19
C GLY A 837 -15.66 -45.26 -18.59
N LYS A 838 -14.98 -44.30 -19.23
CA LYS A 838 -15.26 -43.78 -20.57
C LYS A 838 -16.67 -43.21 -20.70
N THR A 839 -17.06 -42.37 -19.75
CA THR A 839 -18.37 -41.72 -19.72
C THR A 839 -18.29 -40.20 -19.58
N GLY A 840 -19.26 -39.51 -20.19
CA GLY A 840 -19.25 -38.05 -20.34
C GLY A 840 -18.25 -37.57 -21.40
N THR A 841 -18.30 -36.29 -21.75
CA THR A 841 -17.42 -35.71 -22.77
C THR A 841 -16.54 -34.65 -22.14
N LEU A 842 -15.24 -34.72 -22.39
CA LEU A 842 -14.26 -33.77 -21.91
C LEU A 842 -13.66 -32.99 -23.08
N GLU A 843 -13.84 -31.66 -23.07
CA GLU A 843 -13.36 -30.76 -24.12
C GLU A 843 -11.83 -30.70 -24.17
N ALA A 844 -11.21 -30.48 -23.01
CA ALA A 844 -9.76 -30.43 -22.86
C ALA A 844 -9.33 -30.74 -21.42
N VAL A 845 -8.10 -31.22 -21.27
CA VAL A 845 -7.39 -31.33 -20.00
C VAL A 845 -6.53 -30.08 -19.81
N ASN A 846 -6.75 -29.38 -18.70
CA ASN A 846 -6.16 -28.07 -18.39
C ASN A 846 -5.23 -28.14 -17.16
N CYS A 847 -4.59 -29.28 -16.96
CA CYS A 847 -3.55 -29.48 -15.96
C CYS A 847 -2.42 -30.33 -16.54
N ILE A 848 -1.22 -30.20 -15.96
CA ILE A 848 -0.08 -31.02 -16.34
C ILE A 848 -0.40 -32.48 -16.02
N ILE A 849 -0.09 -33.40 -16.92
CA ILE A 849 -0.16 -34.84 -16.65
C ILE A 849 1.25 -35.38 -16.48
N VAL A 850 1.47 -36.13 -15.40
CA VAL A 850 2.72 -36.82 -15.15
C VAL A 850 2.43 -38.29 -14.90
N GLU A 851 2.83 -39.15 -15.82
CA GLU A 851 2.85 -40.59 -15.54
C GLU A 851 4.01 -40.89 -14.60
N TYR A 852 3.71 -41.36 -13.40
CA TYR A 852 4.73 -41.64 -12.40
C TYR A 852 5.41 -43.00 -12.64
N ASN A 853 4.67 -43.95 -13.24
CA ASN A 853 5.13 -45.29 -13.58
C ASN A 853 4.79 -45.65 -15.04
N THR A 854 5.22 -46.82 -15.48
CA THR A 854 5.04 -47.30 -16.87
C THR A 854 3.68 -47.97 -17.12
N ASN A 855 2.78 -48.00 -16.13
CA ASN A 855 1.53 -48.74 -16.20
C ASN A 855 0.35 -47.90 -16.72
N ALA A 856 0.50 -46.58 -16.81
CA ALA A 856 -0.51 -45.70 -17.39
C ALA A 856 -0.47 -45.76 -18.93
N THR A 857 -1.65 -45.73 -19.54
CA THR A 857 -1.83 -45.53 -20.98
C THR A 857 -2.79 -44.38 -21.20
N ILE A 858 -2.30 -43.27 -21.73
CA ILE A 858 -3.10 -42.07 -22.07
C ILE A 858 -3.71 -42.27 -23.46
N VAL A 859 -5.03 -42.17 -23.55
CA VAL A 859 -5.77 -42.32 -24.80
C VAL A 859 -6.65 -41.12 -25.06
N GLY A 860 -6.65 -40.62 -26.30
CA GLY A 860 -7.58 -39.58 -26.73
C GLY A 860 -7.46 -38.26 -25.96
N GLY A 861 -8.48 -37.40 -26.08
CA GLY A 861 -8.51 -36.10 -25.41
C GLY A 861 -7.67 -35.00 -26.07
N THR A 862 -7.82 -33.78 -25.53
CA THR A 862 -7.04 -32.60 -25.92
C THR A 862 -6.30 -32.08 -24.69
N PHE A 863 -4.98 -32.01 -24.74
CA PHE A 863 -4.15 -31.58 -23.61
C PHE A 863 -3.61 -30.17 -23.88
N ALA A 864 -4.07 -29.20 -23.08
CA ALA A 864 -3.62 -27.82 -23.18
C ALA A 864 -2.22 -27.62 -22.60
N GLU A 865 -1.92 -28.36 -21.52
CA GLU A 865 -0.69 -28.26 -20.73
C GLU A 865 0.32 -29.37 -21.06
N GLU A 866 1.44 -29.38 -20.33
CA GLU A 866 2.52 -30.34 -20.50
C GLU A 866 2.12 -31.78 -20.11
N VAL A 867 2.68 -32.76 -20.82
CA VAL A 867 2.49 -34.19 -20.54
C VAL A 867 3.85 -34.89 -20.43
N ASP A 868 4.14 -35.47 -19.27
CA ASP A 868 5.29 -36.35 -19.02
C ASP A 868 4.83 -37.82 -19.12
N ASN A 869 5.24 -38.48 -20.19
CA ASN A 869 4.87 -39.84 -20.56
C ASN A 869 5.99 -40.81 -20.19
N ARG A 870 5.66 -41.79 -19.35
CA ARG A 870 6.56 -42.89 -18.94
C ARG A 870 6.02 -44.26 -19.34
N GLY A 871 4.74 -44.35 -19.64
CA GLY A 871 4.02 -45.49 -20.16
C GLY A 871 3.77 -45.31 -21.66
N THR A 872 2.51 -45.22 -22.07
CA THR A 872 2.11 -45.19 -23.48
C THR A 872 1.09 -44.09 -23.78
N ILE A 873 1.35 -43.30 -24.83
CA ILE A 873 0.36 -42.40 -25.45
C ILE A 873 -0.23 -43.03 -26.72
N GLN A 874 -1.56 -43.04 -26.83
CA GLN A 874 -2.30 -43.47 -28.01
C GLN A 874 -3.41 -42.50 -28.41
N ASN A 875 -3.23 -41.80 -29.51
CA ASN A 875 -4.22 -40.85 -30.03
C ASN A 875 -4.44 -39.66 -29.07
N GLY A 876 -5.08 -38.59 -29.56
CA GLY A 876 -5.25 -37.34 -28.81
C GLY A 876 -4.50 -36.17 -29.43
N THR A 877 -4.76 -34.97 -28.91
CA THR A 877 -4.19 -33.71 -29.38
C THR A 877 -3.43 -33.01 -28.27
N PHE A 878 -2.12 -32.82 -28.44
CA PHE A 878 -1.23 -32.27 -27.44
C PHE A 878 -0.77 -30.88 -27.88
N LYS A 879 -1.30 -29.85 -27.21
CA LYS A 879 -0.95 -28.44 -27.46
C LYS A 879 0.27 -28.01 -26.65
N GLY A 880 0.37 -28.49 -25.41
CA GLY A 880 1.54 -28.33 -24.56
C GLY A 880 2.71 -29.22 -24.97
N LYS A 881 3.86 -29.05 -24.31
CA LYS A 881 5.05 -29.88 -24.57
C LYS A 881 4.82 -31.31 -24.08
N VAL A 882 5.41 -32.27 -24.78
CA VAL A 882 5.37 -33.68 -24.37
C VAL A 882 6.78 -34.20 -24.12
N TYR A 883 7.02 -34.70 -22.93
CA TYR A 883 8.24 -35.41 -22.57
C TYR A 883 7.97 -36.91 -22.70
N ASN A 884 8.65 -37.57 -23.63
CA ASN A 884 8.51 -39.01 -23.86
C ASN A 884 9.72 -39.74 -23.28
N GLY A 885 9.55 -40.24 -22.06
CA GLY A 885 10.59 -40.87 -21.25
C GLY A 885 11.40 -39.87 -20.43
N ASP A 886 11.67 -40.26 -19.19
CA ASP A 886 12.52 -39.58 -18.23
C ASP A 886 13.30 -40.61 -17.41
N THR A 887 14.51 -40.29 -16.95
CA THR A 887 15.39 -41.26 -16.27
C THR A 887 14.74 -41.78 -14.98
N PRO A 888 14.58 -43.12 -14.78
CA PRO A 888 15.10 -44.24 -15.57
C PRO A 888 14.10 -44.88 -16.56
N TYR A 889 12.91 -44.34 -16.74
CA TYR A 889 11.81 -44.90 -17.53
C TYR A 889 11.85 -44.50 -19.01
N SER A 890 11.53 -45.44 -19.90
CA SER A 890 11.34 -45.19 -21.33
C SER A 890 9.85 -45.11 -21.65
N GLY A 891 9.42 -44.06 -22.33
CA GLY A 891 8.04 -43.88 -22.80
C GLY A 891 7.82 -44.40 -24.23
N LYS A 892 6.56 -44.60 -24.57
CA LYS A 892 6.12 -44.97 -25.93
C LYS A 892 5.05 -44.01 -26.43
N ILE A 893 5.21 -43.52 -27.67
CA ILE A 893 4.17 -42.80 -28.41
C ILE A 893 3.79 -43.66 -29.63
N GLU A 894 2.53 -44.06 -29.70
CA GLU A 894 2.04 -44.87 -30.81
C GLU A 894 1.37 -44.04 -31.92
N ASN A 895 0.58 -43.04 -31.54
CA ASN A 895 -0.12 -42.14 -32.45
C ASN A 895 -0.62 -40.89 -31.71
N GLY A 896 -0.98 -39.83 -32.43
CA GLY A 896 -1.50 -38.58 -31.86
C GLY A 896 -1.16 -37.36 -32.72
N THR A 897 -1.70 -36.20 -32.36
CA THR A 897 -1.36 -34.90 -32.97
C THR A 897 -0.65 -34.03 -31.95
N PHE A 898 0.62 -33.72 -32.19
CA PHE A 898 1.50 -32.97 -31.30
C PHE A 898 1.79 -31.60 -31.90
N VAL A 899 1.05 -30.60 -31.44
CA VAL A 899 1.21 -29.19 -31.83
C VAL A 899 2.34 -28.55 -31.01
N GLY A 900 2.49 -28.94 -29.75
CA GLY A 900 3.65 -28.60 -28.92
C GLY A 900 4.90 -29.42 -29.28
N GLU A 901 6.07 -28.96 -28.82
CA GLU A 901 7.34 -29.66 -29.01
C GLU A 901 7.35 -30.99 -28.23
N VAL A 902 7.87 -32.04 -28.86
CA VAL A 902 8.06 -33.35 -28.21
C VAL A 902 9.55 -33.60 -27.96
N ILE A 903 9.88 -33.96 -26.73
CA ILE A 903 11.24 -34.35 -26.32
C ILE A 903 11.23 -35.86 -26.11
N ASN A 904 11.81 -36.60 -27.04
CA ASN A 904 12.01 -38.04 -26.93
C ASN A 904 13.36 -38.29 -26.23
N SER A 905 13.38 -39.12 -25.20
CA SER A 905 14.60 -39.34 -24.40
C SER A 905 14.62 -40.71 -23.73
N ASN A 906 15.79 -41.13 -23.25
CA ASN A 906 15.97 -42.35 -22.45
C ASN A 906 15.52 -43.66 -23.14
N ASN A 907 15.91 -43.86 -24.40
CA ASN A 907 15.57 -45.04 -25.22
C ASN A 907 14.06 -45.16 -25.49
N SER A 908 13.36 -44.03 -25.49
CA SER A 908 11.92 -43.98 -25.74
C SER A 908 11.60 -44.17 -27.21
N THR A 909 10.40 -44.70 -27.48
CA THR A 909 9.99 -45.12 -28.81
C THR A 909 8.86 -44.26 -29.36
N ILE A 910 8.97 -43.85 -30.63
CA ILE A 910 7.90 -43.22 -31.40
C ILE A 910 7.60 -44.10 -32.63
N THR A 911 6.36 -44.59 -32.74
CA THR A 911 5.95 -45.45 -33.87
C THR A 911 4.95 -44.78 -34.82
N GLY A 912 4.40 -43.61 -34.47
CA GLY A 912 3.41 -42.91 -35.29
C GLY A 912 2.96 -41.57 -34.68
N GLY A 913 2.18 -40.80 -35.44
CA GLY A 913 1.66 -39.49 -35.05
C GLY A 913 2.07 -38.33 -35.97
N ILE A 914 1.47 -37.17 -35.77
CA ILE A 914 1.74 -35.91 -36.48
C ILE A 914 2.40 -34.92 -35.51
N PHE A 915 3.67 -34.60 -35.72
CA PHE A 915 4.50 -33.76 -34.85
C PHE A 915 4.73 -32.38 -35.48
N ALA A 916 3.71 -31.52 -35.42
CA ALA A 916 3.74 -30.17 -35.95
C ALA A 916 4.67 -29.23 -35.13
N GLY A 917 4.77 -29.45 -33.82
CA GLY A 917 5.69 -28.72 -32.93
C GLY A 917 7.16 -29.16 -33.05
N GLY A 918 7.43 -30.22 -33.80
CA GLY A 918 8.76 -30.80 -33.96
C GLY A 918 9.14 -31.78 -32.85
N VAL A 919 10.26 -32.50 -33.06
CA VAL A 919 10.79 -33.51 -32.14
C VAL A 919 12.27 -33.29 -31.89
N LYS A 920 12.65 -33.27 -30.62
CA LYS A 920 14.04 -33.41 -30.15
C LYS A 920 14.27 -34.86 -29.71
N ARG A 921 15.45 -35.41 -30.00
CA ARG A 921 15.82 -36.78 -29.59
C ARG A 921 17.31 -36.91 -29.26
N GLY A 922 17.65 -37.93 -28.47
CA GLY A 922 19.00 -38.44 -28.30
C GLY A 922 19.41 -39.45 -29.38
N GLU A 923 20.67 -39.88 -29.35
CA GLU A 923 21.23 -40.84 -30.32
C GLU A 923 20.67 -42.27 -30.15
N THR A 924 20.19 -42.63 -28.95
CA THR A 924 19.74 -43.99 -28.61
C THR A 924 18.22 -44.19 -28.70
N ASP A 925 17.46 -43.14 -29.01
CA ASP A 925 16.00 -43.21 -29.11
C ASP A 925 15.54 -43.82 -30.43
N VAL A 926 14.42 -44.56 -30.40
CA VAL A 926 13.91 -45.30 -31.56
C VAL A 926 12.72 -44.56 -32.16
N ILE A 927 12.82 -44.18 -33.43
CA ILE A 927 11.70 -43.61 -34.20
C ILE A 927 11.53 -44.47 -35.45
N SER A 928 10.34 -45.06 -35.60
CA SER A 928 10.03 -45.98 -36.71
C SER A 928 8.79 -45.60 -37.51
N GLY A 929 8.15 -44.46 -37.22
CA GLY A 929 6.98 -43.97 -37.93
C GLY A 929 6.55 -42.58 -37.46
N GLY A 930 5.74 -41.89 -38.27
CA GLY A 930 5.19 -40.55 -37.98
C GLY A 930 5.51 -39.51 -39.05
N ILE A 931 4.93 -38.31 -38.87
CA ILE A 931 5.09 -37.15 -39.73
C ILE A 931 5.63 -36.00 -38.87
N PHE A 932 6.74 -35.37 -39.28
CA PHE A 932 7.49 -34.48 -38.42
C PHE A 932 7.80 -33.15 -39.11
N ASN A 933 7.54 -32.06 -38.40
CA ASN A 933 8.03 -30.74 -38.78
C ASN A 933 9.40 -30.48 -38.15
N GLU A 934 10.19 -29.57 -38.74
CA GLU A 934 11.51 -29.17 -38.23
C GLU A 934 12.44 -30.39 -37.99
N GLY A 935 12.28 -31.44 -38.78
CA GLY A 935 12.84 -32.78 -38.55
C GLY A 935 14.34 -32.91 -38.82
N THR A 936 15.15 -31.87 -38.61
CA THR A 936 16.61 -31.96 -38.75
C THR A 936 17.23 -33.04 -37.86
N ALA A 937 16.58 -33.33 -36.72
CA ALA A 937 16.94 -34.43 -35.85
C ALA A 937 16.78 -35.81 -36.51
N LEU A 938 15.90 -35.98 -37.51
CA LEU A 938 15.59 -37.23 -38.19
C LEU A 938 16.53 -37.57 -39.35
N LYS A 939 17.45 -36.65 -39.70
CA LYS A 939 18.41 -36.85 -40.78
C LYS A 939 19.26 -38.10 -40.51
N GLY A 940 19.17 -39.10 -41.39
CA GLY A 940 19.93 -40.35 -41.30
C GLY A 940 19.24 -41.49 -40.56
N ILE A 941 17.99 -41.33 -40.10
CA ILE A 941 17.15 -42.48 -39.72
C ILE A 941 16.76 -43.25 -40.99
N ASN A 942 16.90 -44.57 -40.96
CA ASN A 942 16.49 -45.43 -42.05
C ASN A 942 14.96 -45.42 -42.22
N GLY A 943 14.48 -45.16 -43.44
CA GLY A 943 13.05 -45.09 -43.78
C GLY A 943 12.38 -43.73 -43.58
N ALA A 944 13.06 -42.72 -43.01
CA ALA A 944 12.55 -41.36 -42.88
C ALA A 944 13.02 -40.48 -44.06
N HIS A 945 12.06 -40.01 -44.86
CA HIS A 945 12.32 -39.30 -46.12
C HIS A 945 11.80 -37.87 -46.06
N LYS A 946 12.53 -36.94 -46.68
CA LYS A 946 12.19 -35.51 -46.67
C LYS A 946 11.14 -35.20 -47.73
N ILE A 947 10.23 -34.28 -47.40
CA ILE A 947 9.33 -33.65 -48.36
C ILE A 947 9.79 -32.21 -48.60
N VAL A 948 10.05 -31.89 -49.87
CA VAL A 948 10.48 -30.57 -50.32
C VAL A 948 9.43 -30.04 -51.30
N LEU A 949 9.00 -28.79 -51.12
CA LEU A 949 8.16 -28.10 -52.08
C LEU A 949 8.98 -26.96 -52.71
N GLU A 950 9.23 -27.03 -54.02
CA GLU A 950 9.98 -26.00 -54.74
C GLU A 950 9.06 -24.81 -55.08
N GLY A 951 9.44 -23.60 -54.64
CA GLY A 951 8.77 -22.34 -55.01
C GLY A 951 7.46 -22.02 -54.28
N ALA A 952 7.04 -22.83 -53.30
CA ALA A 952 5.82 -22.65 -52.51
C ALA A 952 5.98 -23.17 -51.07
N GLN A 953 4.98 -22.94 -50.22
CA GLN A 953 4.99 -23.33 -48.80
C GLN A 953 3.93 -24.40 -48.53
N ILE A 954 4.25 -25.39 -47.68
CA ILE A 954 3.27 -26.36 -47.20
C ILE A 954 2.47 -25.70 -46.06
N LEU A 955 1.16 -25.59 -46.21
CA LEU A 955 0.27 -24.94 -45.25
C LEU A 955 -0.24 -25.93 -44.20
N SER A 956 -0.68 -27.12 -44.65
CA SER A 956 -1.20 -28.17 -43.77
C SER A 956 -0.76 -29.56 -44.24
N ILE A 957 -0.65 -30.49 -43.29
CA ILE A 957 -0.43 -31.92 -43.57
C ILE A 957 -1.45 -32.73 -42.79
N ASN A 958 -2.18 -33.60 -43.48
CA ASN A 958 -3.26 -34.43 -42.93
C ASN A 958 -4.27 -33.60 -42.11
N GLY A 959 -4.54 -32.36 -42.56
CA GLY A 959 -5.47 -31.43 -41.89
C GLY A 959 -4.88 -30.63 -40.73
N VAL A 960 -3.58 -30.78 -40.43
CA VAL A 960 -2.90 -30.04 -39.35
C VAL A 960 -2.15 -28.84 -39.91
N SER A 961 -2.63 -27.63 -39.62
CA SER A 961 -2.08 -26.35 -40.09
C SER A 961 -1.14 -25.68 -39.08
N ARG A 962 -0.20 -24.85 -39.57
CA ARG A 962 0.65 -23.97 -38.74
C ARG A 962 0.61 -22.53 -39.26
N ALA A 963 0.65 -21.55 -38.37
CA ALA A 963 0.67 -20.12 -38.74
C ALA A 963 1.82 -19.74 -39.68
N ASN A 964 3.00 -20.37 -39.51
CA ASN A 964 4.18 -20.18 -40.37
C ASN A 964 4.40 -21.34 -41.36
N GLY A 965 3.36 -22.15 -41.61
CA GLY A 965 3.44 -23.36 -42.43
C GLY A 965 4.44 -24.41 -41.92
N TRP A 966 4.62 -25.45 -42.72
CA TRP A 966 5.57 -26.54 -42.51
C TRP A 966 6.85 -26.27 -43.31
N SER A 967 8.02 -26.41 -42.66
CA SER A 967 9.30 -25.90 -43.23
C SER A 967 10.34 -26.99 -43.51
N ASN A 968 10.40 -28.06 -42.70
CA ASN A 968 11.31 -29.19 -42.88
C ASN A 968 10.59 -30.50 -42.54
N VAL A 969 9.79 -30.96 -43.50
CA VAL A 969 8.88 -32.08 -43.30
C VAL A 969 9.58 -33.41 -43.56
N TYR A 970 9.44 -34.34 -42.64
CA TYR A 970 9.88 -35.73 -42.78
C TYR A 970 8.72 -36.68 -42.51
N ALA A 971 8.62 -37.74 -43.31
CA ALA A 971 7.65 -38.81 -43.11
C ALA A 971 8.31 -40.15 -43.42
N PHE A 972 7.79 -41.23 -42.83
CA PHE A 972 8.28 -42.58 -43.12
C PHE A 972 7.67 -43.12 -44.41
N ALA A 973 8.42 -43.97 -45.13
CA ALA A 973 7.89 -44.68 -46.30
C ALA A 973 6.56 -45.39 -45.98
N GLU A 974 5.68 -45.51 -46.97
CA GLU A 974 4.31 -46.05 -46.85
C GLU A 974 3.32 -45.18 -46.06
N THR A 975 3.74 -44.06 -45.49
CA THR A 975 2.83 -43.12 -44.82
C THR A 975 1.92 -42.42 -45.83
N GLU A 976 0.61 -42.43 -45.60
CA GLU A 976 -0.36 -41.68 -46.40
C GLU A 976 -0.37 -40.19 -45.99
N LEU A 977 -0.26 -39.32 -46.98
CA LEU A 977 -0.10 -37.88 -46.80
C LEU A 977 -1.11 -37.13 -47.65
N THR A 978 -1.81 -36.19 -47.01
CA THR A 978 -2.61 -35.14 -47.65
C THR A 978 -1.89 -33.83 -47.40
N VAL A 979 -1.30 -33.25 -48.45
CA VAL A 979 -0.50 -32.02 -48.36
C VAL A 979 -1.29 -30.89 -49.00
N GLU A 980 -1.46 -29.82 -48.25
CA GLU A 980 -2.00 -28.55 -48.73
C GLU A 980 -0.86 -27.54 -48.86
N ALA A 981 -0.76 -26.89 -50.01
CA ALA A 981 0.30 -25.95 -50.34
C ALA A 981 -0.27 -24.56 -50.67
N SER A 982 0.57 -23.55 -50.51
CA SER A 982 0.26 -22.15 -50.81
C SER A 982 0.12 -21.85 -52.32
N GLN A 983 0.43 -22.82 -53.18
CA GLN A 983 0.30 -22.75 -54.63
C GLN A 983 -0.09 -24.11 -55.20
N SER A 984 -0.49 -24.14 -56.47
CA SER A 984 -0.78 -25.39 -57.16
C SER A 984 0.44 -26.31 -57.23
N ILE A 985 0.21 -27.59 -56.96
CA ILE A 985 1.18 -28.65 -57.13
C ILE A 985 0.97 -29.28 -58.51
N TYR A 986 2.03 -29.38 -59.30
CA TYR A 986 2.03 -29.81 -60.70
C TYR A 986 2.55 -31.24 -60.88
N ASN A 987 3.50 -31.64 -60.04
CA ASN A 987 4.08 -32.97 -60.06
C ASN A 987 4.58 -33.38 -58.67
N VAL A 988 4.72 -34.69 -58.49
CA VAL A 988 5.38 -35.30 -57.34
C VAL A 988 6.60 -36.02 -57.89
N ASN A 989 7.81 -35.65 -57.47
CA ASN A 989 9.07 -36.20 -57.97
C ASN A 989 9.30 -36.10 -59.49
N GLY A 990 8.64 -35.16 -60.16
CA GLY A 990 8.68 -35.01 -61.62
C GLY A 990 7.68 -35.93 -62.35
N GLU A 991 6.98 -36.80 -61.63
CA GLU A 991 5.94 -37.67 -62.18
C GLU A 991 4.56 -37.03 -62.06
N THR A 992 3.72 -37.28 -63.06
CA THR A 992 2.36 -36.73 -63.19
C THR A 992 1.27 -37.80 -63.09
N THR A 993 1.65 -39.04 -62.77
CA THR A 993 0.77 -40.21 -62.87
C THR A 993 0.11 -40.54 -61.53
N GLY A 994 -1.20 -40.30 -61.45
CA GLY A 994 -2.03 -40.74 -60.33
C GLY A 994 -3.38 -40.04 -60.15
N ALA A 995 -3.66 -38.95 -60.86
CA ALA A 995 -5.01 -38.42 -61.13
C ALA A 995 -4.85 -37.34 -62.22
N THR A 996 -5.78 -37.25 -63.15
CA THR A 996 -5.74 -36.36 -64.32
C THR A 996 -5.38 -34.91 -63.99
N GLY A 997 -4.13 -34.50 -64.28
CA GLY A 997 -3.68 -33.11 -64.42
C GLY A 997 -3.62 -32.30 -63.13
N LEU A 998 -2.60 -32.49 -62.28
CA LEU A 998 -2.49 -31.72 -61.05
C LEU A 998 -2.17 -30.22 -61.33
N LYS A 999 -3.15 -29.39 -60.96
CA LYS A 999 -3.14 -27.93 -60.80
C LYS A 999 -4.02 -27.61 -59.57
N THR A 1000 -3.70 -28.24 -58.45
CA THR A 1000 -4.50 -28.18 -57.21
C THR A 1000 -3.60 -27.75 -56.06
N SER A 1001 -4.15 -26.99 -55.11
CA SER A 1001 -3.45 -26.62 -53.87
C SER A 1001 -3.35 -27.78 -52.87
N THR A 1002 -4.14 -28.85 -53.06
CA THR A 1002 -4.15 -30.01 -52.16
C THR A 1002 -3.94 -31.30 -52.95
N ILE A 1003 -3.03 -32.16 -52.48
CA ILE A 1003 -2.77 -33.48 -53.05
C ILE A 1003 -2.78 -34.55 -51.98
N LYS A 1004 -3.09 -35.79 -52.39
CA LYS A 1004 -2.98 -36.97 -51.54
C LYS A 1004 -2.06 -37.99 -52.20
N PHE A 1005 -1.06 -38.48 -51.49
CA PHE A 1005 -0.11 -39.48 -51.98
C PHE A 1005 0.45 -40.33 -50.83
N THR A 1006 1.05 -41.47 -51.18
CA THR A 1006 1.77 -42.33 -50.22
C THR A 1006 3.26 -42.03 -50.32
N MET A 1007 3.93 -41.86 -49.19
CA MET A 1007 5.36 -41.58 -49.14
C MET A 1007 6.16 -42.73 -49.75
N SER A 1008 7.00 -42.42 -50.73
CA SER A 1008 7.94 -43.37 -51.35
C SER A 1008 9.12 -43.69 -50.44
N ASP A 1009 9.89 -44.73 -50.76
CA ASP A 1009 11.17 -45.04 -50.10
C ASP A 1009 12.33 -44.14 -50.58
N GLU A 1010 12.00 -42.92 -50.99
CA GLU A 1010 12.93 -41.86 -51.42
C GLU A 1010 12.33 -40.49 -51.07
N ASP A 1011 13.18 -39.46 -50.94
CA ASP A 1011 12.76 -38.06 -50.76
C ASP A 1011 11.72 -37.64 -51.82
N VAL A 1012 10.71 -36.90 -51.38
CA VAL A 1012 9.64 -36.37 -52.24
C VAL A 1012 9.88 -34.89 -52.52
N VAL A 1013 10.03 -34.55 -53.79
CA VAL A 1013 10.11 -33.17 -54.28
C VAL A 1013 8.85 -32.83 -55.05
N LEU A 1014 8.00 -32.01 -54.45
CA LEU A 1014 6.83 -31.43 -55.10
C LEU A 1014 7.28 -30.29 -56.01
N ASN A 1015 6.68 -30.21 -57.21
CA ASN A 1015 7.04 -29.24 -58.26
C ASN A 1015 8.46 -29.37 -58.80
N LYS A 1016 9.06 -30.55 -58.71
CA LYS A 1016 10.42 -30.84 -59.19
C LYS A 1016 10.59 -30.43 -60.66
N GLY A 1017 11.56 -29.55 -60.93
CA GLY A 1017 11.91 -29.14 -62.30
C GLY A 1017 10.85 -28.26 -62.99
N VAL A 1018 9.84 -27.79 -62.26
CA VAL A 1018 8.95 -26.72 -62.72
C VAL A 1018 9.72 -25.42 -62.57
N THR A 1019 9.95 -24.71 -63.68
CA THR A 1019 10.45 -23.34 -63.58
C THR A 1019 9.34 -22.50 -62.94
N PRO A 1020 9.59 -21.78 -61.83
CA PRO A 1020 8.58 -20.90 -61.27
C PRO A 1020 8.17 -19.93 -62.37
N ASP A 1021 6.88 -19.89 -62.68
CA ASP A 1021 6.35 -18.87 -63.58
C ASP A 1021 6.80 -17.51 -63.01
N PRO A 1022 7.59 -16.70 -63.75
CA PRO A 1022 8.04 -15.40 -63.26
C PRO A 1022 6.87 -14.41 -63.10
N ASN A 1023 5.65 -14.83 -63.45
CA ASN A 1023 4.42 -14.08 -63.28
C ASN A 1023 3.42 -14.90 -62.42
N PRO A 1024 3.21 -14.58 -61.13
CA PRO A 1024 2.14 -15.18 -60.34
C PRO A 1024 0.82 -14.52 -60.77
N THR A 1025 0.35 -14.79 -61.97
CA THR A 1025 -0.97 -14.35 -62.41
C THR A 1025 -1.72 -15.53 -62.99
N PRO A 1026 -2.67 -16.13 -62.24
CA PRO A 1026 -3.91 -16.55 -62.88
C PRO A 1026 -4.46 -15.33 -63.62
N ASN A 1027 -4.95 -15.47 -64.84
CA ASN A 1027 -5.74 -14.43 -65.49
C ASN A 1027 -6.93 -14.06 -64.56
N PRO A 1028 -6.97 -12.87 -63.95
CA PRO A 1028 -8.07 -12.43 -63.09
C PRO A 1028 -9.21 -11.80 -63.90
N ASP A 1029 -9.09 -11.69 -65.23
CA ASP A 1029 -10.11 -11.07 -66.07
C ASP A 1029 -11.22 -12.04 -66.52
N ASP A 1030 -11.27 -13.27 -66.00
CA ASP A 1030 -12.48 -14.11 -66.13
C ASP A 1030 -12.70 -15.11 -64.97
N GLN A 1031 -11.98 -14.94 -63.86
CA GLN A 1031 -12.44 -15.45 -62.57
C GLN A 1031 -12.53 -14.28 -61.60
N PRO A 1032 -13.70 -14.12 -60.98
CA PRO A 1032 -13.96 -12.94 -60.19
C PRO A 1032 -12.97 -12.88 -59.04
N LYS A 1033 -12.29 -11.74 -58.91
CA LYS A 1033 -11.34 -11.51 -57.83
C LYS A 1033 -12.12 -11.54 -56.51
N THR A 1034 -12.04 -12.67 -55.81
CA THR A 1034 -12.67 -12.87 -54.51
C THR A 1034 -11.72 -12.50 -53.39
N TYR A 1035 -12.29 -11.96 -52.34
CA TYR A 1035 -11.62 -11.54 -51.12
C TYR A 1035 -12.22 -12.32 -49.96
N THR A 1036 -11.42 -12.58 -48.92
CA THR A 1036 -11.79 -13.41 -47.78
C THR A 1036 -12.40 -12.55 -46.67
N VAL A 1037 -13.53 -13.01 -46.12
CA VAL A 1037 -14.14 -12.46 -44.91
C VAL A 1037 -14.04 -13.52 -43.84
N THR A 1038 -13.27 -13.25 -42.79
CA THR A 1038 -13.23 -14.09 -41.59
C THR A 1038 -14.13 -13.46 -40.52
N VAL A 1039 -15.06 -14.22 -39.96
CA VAL A 1039 -16.00 -13.77 -38.92
C VAL A 1039 -15.70 -14.48 -37.59
N LYS A 1040 -15.61 -13.73 -36.50
CA LYS A 1040 -15.51 -14.26 -35.12
C LYS A 1040 -16.69 -13.80 -34.27
N GLY A 1041 -17.27 -14.68 -33.46
CA GLY A 1041 -18.50 -14.39 -32.71
C GLY A 1041 -19.75 -14.28 -33.60
N GLY A 1042 -19.67 -14.79 -34.83
CA GLY A 1042 -20.69 -14.64 -35.87
C GLY A 1042 -20.52 -15.62 -37.00
N LYS A 1043 -21.51 -15.68 -37.89
CA LYS A 1043 -21.52 -16.49 -39.11
C LYS A 1043 -21.86 -15.63 -40.31
N ILE A 1044 -21.22 -15.93 -41.43
CA ILE A 1044 -21.51 -15.38 -42.75
C ILE A 1044 -21.97 -16.56 -43.61
N ASN A 1045 -23.24 -16.58 -44.02
CA ASN A 1045 -23.86 -17.72 -44.69
C ASN A 1045 -23.67 -19.08 -43.95
N ASN A 1046 -23.79 -19.10 -42.62
CA ASN A 1046 -23.55 -20.27 -41.75
C ASN A 1046 -22.09 -20.77 -41.65
N GLU A 1047 -21.11 -20.06 -42.20
CA GLU A 1047 -19.69 -20.37 -42.10
C GLU A 1047 -18.95 -19.24 -41.36
N THR A 1048 -17.78 -19.53 -40.78
CA THR A 1048 -16.94 -18.51 -40.11
C THR A 1048 -15.94 -17.84 -41.06
N GLU A 1049 -15.84 -18.32 -42.30
CA GLU A 1049 -15.00 -17.74 -43.33
C GLU A 1049 -15.61 -17.94 -44.72
N VAL A 1050 -15.75 -16.88 -45.52
CA VAL A 1050 -16.30 -16.95 -46.89
C VAL A 1050 -15.45 -16.10 -47.84
N LYS A 1051 -15.30 -16.54 -49.09
CA LYS A 1051 -14.67 -15.76 -50.17
C LYS A 1051 -15.73 -15.21 -51.12
N ALA A 1052 -15.69 -13.90 -51.41
CA ALA A 1052 -16.67 -13.24 -52.25
C ALA A 1052 -16.06 -12.17 -53.16
N GLU A 1053 -16.67 -11.92 -54.32
CA GLU A 1053 -16.19 -10.93 -55.29
C GLU A 1053 -16.42 -9.51 -54.78
N LYS A 1054 -15.55 -8.56 -55.13
CA LYS A 1054 -15.80 -7.13 -54.87
C LYS A 1054 -17.18 -6.71 -55.36
N GLY A 1055 -17.96 -6.04 -54.53
CA GLY A 1055 -19.32 -5.60 -54.91
C GLY A 1055 -20.42 -6.60 -54.54
N THR A 1056 -20.06 -7.82 -54.11
CA THR A 1056 -21.02 -8.81 -53.61
C THR A 1056 -21.59 -8.33 -52.29
N LYS A 1057 -22.92 -8.28 -52.17
CA LYS A 1057 -23.58 -8.00 -50.90
C LYS A 1057 -23.59 -9.26 -50.03
N LEU A 1058 -23.01 -9.17 -48.84
CA LEU A 1058 -22.93 -10.25 -47.87
C LEU A 1058 -23.65 -9.85 -46.59
N THR A 1059 -24.16 -10.84 -45.85
CA THR A 1059 -24.80 -10.66 -44.55
C THR A 1059 -24.06 -11.47 -43.50
N VAL A 1060 -23.79 -10.84 -42.36
CA VAL A 1060 -23.16 -11.44 -41.20
C VAL A 1060 -24.16 -11.43 -40.06
N ASP A 1061 -24.34 -12.59 -39.44
CA ASP A 1061 -25.25 -12.81 -38.34
C ASP A 1061 -24.45 -13.15 -37.07
N VAL A 1062 -24.84 -12.59 -35.92
CA VAL A 1062 -24.25 -12.96 -34.62
C VAL A 1062 -24.53 -14.44 -34.34
N ASP A 1063 -23.53 -15.15 -33.83
CA ASP A 1063 -23.76 -16.51 -33.32
C ASP A 1063 -24.27 -16.41 -31.88
N GLU A 1064 -25.59 -16.53 -31.70
CA GLU A 1064 -26.23 -16.43 -30.38
C GLU A 1064 -25.69 -17.46 -29.37
N SER A 1065 -25.07 -18.56 -29.82
CA SER A 1065 -24.45 -19.57 -28.94
C SER A 1065 -23.07 -19.17 -28.41
N GLU A 1066 -22.40 -18.22 -29.07
CA GLU A 1066 -21.12 -17.66 -28.63
C GLU A 1066 -21.28 -16.36 -27.83
N VAL A 1067 -22.51 -15.90 -27.62
CA VAL A 1067 -22.83 -14.75 -26.76
C VAL A 1067 -22.62 -15.17 -25.30
N PRO A 1068 -21.68 -14.53 -24.55
CA PRO A 1068 -21.46 -14.87 -23.15
C PRO A 1068 -22.70 -14.59 -22.29
N GLU A 1069 -22.96 -15.44 -21.30
CA GLU A 1069 -24.10 -15.32 -20.39
C GLU A 1069 -24.08 -13.94 -19.68
N GLY A 1070 -25.19 -13.20 -19.75
CA GLY A 1070 -25.29 -11.83 -19.20
C GLY A 1070 -24.72 -10.70 -20.08
N MET A 1071 -24.41 -11.00 -21.35
CA MET A 1071 -24.02 -10.02 -22.38
C MET A 1071 -25.05 -9.97 -23.53
N THR A 1072 -25.05 -8.89 -24.29
CA THR A 1072 -25.80 -8.72 -25.55
C THR A 1072 -24.85 -8.17 -26.62
N PHE A 1073 -25.08 -8.51 -27.88
CA PHE A 1073 -24.34 -7.93 -29.00
C PHE A 1073 -24.37 -6.39 -28.97
N ASP A 1074 -23.21 -5.78 -29.20
CA ASP A 1074 -23.04 -4.32 -29.20
C ASP A 1074 -22.73 -3.79 -30.60
N VAL A 1075 -21.64 -4.29 -31.21
CA VAL A 1075 -21.15 -3.79 -32.50
C VAL A 1075 -20.26 -4.82 -33.20
N TRP A 1076 -20.22 -4.78 -34.53
CA TRP A 1076 -19.22 -5.46 -35.35
C TRP A 1076 -17.96 -4.62 -35.48
N SER A 1077 -16.82 -5.19 -35.10
CA SER A 1077 -15.50 -4.59 -35.35
C SER A 1077 -14.93 -5.13 -36.65
N ILE A 1078 -14.66 -4.25 -37.63
CA ILE A 1078 -14.08 -4.64 -38.93
C ILE A 1078 -12.61 -4.24 -38.96
N ARG A 1079 -11.73 -5.21 -39.19
CA ARG A 1079 -10.29 -4.99 -39.38
C ARG A 1079 -9.90 -5.15 -40.84
N PHE A 1080 -9.20 -4.14 -41.34
CA PHE A 1080 -8.52 -4.14 -42.62
C PHE A 1080 -7.02 -4.38 -42.42
N PRO A 1081 -6.30 -4.92 -43.43
CA PRO A 1081 -4.84 -5.01 -43.41
C PRO A 1081 -4.17 -3.62 -43.27
N GLU A 1082 -2.97 -3.55 -42.68
CA GLU A 1082 -2.26 -2.31 -42.29
C GLU A 1082 -2.12 -1.24 -43.39
N ASP A 1083 -2.16 -1.64 -44.67
CA ASP A 1083 -2.01 -0.75 -45.84
C ASP A 1083 -3.32 -0.51 -46.63
N VAL A 1084 -4.46 -1.03 -46.15
CA VAL A 1084 -5.77 -0.87 -46.82
C VAL A 1084 -6.61 0.15 -46.07
N LYS A 1085 -7.11 1.14 -46.80
CA LYS A 1085 -8.02 2.13 -46.24
C LYS A 1085 -9.36 1.47 -45.90
N ASP A 1086 -9.80 1.65 -44.65
CA ASP A 1086 -11.13 1.27 -44.22
C ASP A 1086 -12.21 1.97 -45.07
N THR A 1087 -13.03 1.15 -45.72
CA THR A 1087 -14.11 1.59 -46.61
C THR A 1087 -15.50 1.22 -46.10
N LEU A 1088 -15.61 0.44 -45.02
CA LEU A 1088 -16.87 -0.08 -44.52
C LEU A 1088 -17.33 0.60 -43.24
N THR A 1089 -16.42 0.92 -42.32
CA THR A 1089 -16.80 1.42 -40.98
C THR A 1089 -17.35 2.85 -41.00
N GLY A 1090 -17.13 3.57 -42.12
CA GLY A 1090 -17.70 4.90 -42.39
C GLY A 1090 -18.83 4.92 -43.42
N ASP A 1091 -19.25 3.77 -43.96
CA ASP A 1091 -20.35 3.68 -44.92
C ASP A 1091 -21.70 3.64 -44.18
N PRO A 1092 -22.57 4.64 -44.34
CA PRO A 1092 -23.85 4.69 -43.62
C PRO A 1092 -24.84 3.59 -44.02
N SER A 1093 -24.54 2.80 -45.06
CA SER A 1093 -25.32 1.61 -45.43
C SER A 1093 -24.91 0.34 -44.67
N VAL A 1094 -23.76 0.35 -43.99
CA VAL A 1094 -23.26 -0.76 -43.17
C VAL A 1094 -23.64 -0.51 -41.71
N MET A 1095 -24.66 -1.23 -41.26
CA MET A 1095 -25.20 -1.06 -39.90
C MET A 1095 -24.39 -1.90 -38.91
N LEU A 1096 -23.26 -1.35 -38.44
CA LEU A 1096 -22.32 -2.06 -37.55
C LEU A 1096 -22.95 -2.53 -36.23
N HIS A 1097 -24.00 -1.86 -35.76
CA HIS A 1097 -24.74 -2.21 -34.54
C HIS A 1097 -25.93 -3.14 -34.79
N ASP A 1098 -26.16 -3.55 -36.04
CA ASP A 1098 -27.17 -4.54 -36.38
C ASP A 1098 -26.58 -5.96 -36.23
N PRO A 1099 -27.17 -6.85 -35.41
CA PRO A 1099 -26.71 -8.24 -35.31
C PRO A 1099 -26.83 -9.01 -36.64
N HIS A 1100 -27.55 -8.47 -37.62
CA HIS A 1100 -27.70 -8.98 -38.99
C HIS A 1100 -27.13 -7.99 -40.02
N MET A 1101 -25.88 -7.58 -39.82
CA MET A 1101 -25.23 -6.56 -40.65
C MET A 1101 -25.06 -7.04 -42.10
N SER A 1102 -25.47 -6.21 -43.05
CA SER A 1102 -25.13 -6.39 -44.46
C SER A 1102 -24.05 -5.40 -44.89
N PHE A 1103 -23.12 -5.85 -45.73
CA PHE A 1103 -22.12 -4.99 -46.35
C PHE A 1103 -21.79 -5.42 -47.77
N THR A 1104 -21.10 -4.56 -48.50
CA THR A 1104 -20.63 -4.86 -49.87
C THR A 1104 -19.15 -5.19 -49.83
N MET A 1105 -18.76 -6.35 -50.37
CA MET A 1105 -17.38 -6.84 -50.27
C MET A 1105 -16.37 -5.83 -50.82
N PRO A 1106 -15.38 -5.39 -50.01
CA PRO A 1106 -14.34 -4.45 -50.45
C PRO A 1106 -13.24 -5.17 -51.24
N GLU A 1107 -12.30 -4.40 -51.82
CA GLU A 1107 -11.12 -4.95 -52.52
C GLU A 1107 -10.01 -5.40 -51.56
N ALA A 1108 -10.36 -6.00 -50.42
CA ALA A 1108 -9.40 -6.50 -49.46
C ALA A 1108 -9.99 -7.63 -48.61
N ASP A 1109 -9.11 -8.50 -48.12
CA ASP A 1109 -9.47 -9.46 -47.08
C ASP A 1109 -9.76 -8.70 -45.79
N ILE A 1110 -10.84 -9.04 -45.11
CA ILE A 1110 -11.28 -8.35 -43.89
C ILE A 1110 -11.62 -9.35 -42.80
N THR A 1111 -11.43 -8.94 -41.56
CA THR A 1111 -11.90 -9.70 -40.39
C THR A 1111 -13.02 -8.93 -39.70
N ILE A 1112 -14.14 -9.60 -39.44
CA ILE A 1112 -15.31 -9.03 -38.75
C ILE A 1112 -15.45 -9.76 -37.41
N GLU A 1113 -15.43 -9.03 -36.31
CA GLU A 1113 -15.49 -9.63 -34.97
C GLU A 1113 -16.66 -9.04 -34.18
N ALA A 1114 -17.55 -9.92 -33.70
CA ALA A 1114 -18.64 -9.53 -32.81
C ALA A 1114 -18.05 -9.01 -31.51
N GLN A 1115 -18.58 -7.88 -31.06
CA GLN A 1115 -18.28 -7.34 -29.75
C GLN A 1115 -19.53 -7.33 -28.90
N TYR A 1116 -19.38 -7.71 -27.64
CA TYR A 1116 -20.47 -7.83 -26.68
C TYR A 1116 -20.36 -6.78 -25.59
N ARG A 1117 -21.52 -6.33 -25.10
CA ARG A 1117 -21.67 -5.47 -23.92
C ARG A 1117 -22.57 -6.12 -22.89
N SER A 1118 -22.49 -5.71 -21.63
CA SER A 1118 -23.39 -6.22 -20.58
C SER A 1118 -24.84 -5.89 -20.90
N SER A 1119 -25.75 -6.88 -20.72
CA SER A 1119 -27.19 -6.73 -20.93
C SER A 1119 -27.84 -5.68 -20.01
N GLU A 1120 -27.11 -5.23 -18.98
CA GLU A 1120 -27.60 -4.29 -17.95
C GLU A 1120 -27.43 -2.81 -18.33
N LEU A 1121 -26.79 -2.52 -19.47
CA LEU A 1121 -26.58 -1.18 -20.03
C LEU A 1121 -27.68 -0.81 -21.05
N PRO A 1122 -28.24 0.41 -21.02
CA PRO A 1122 -29.27 0.83 -21.98
C PRO A 1122 -28.69 1.01 -23.39
N GLY A 1123 -29.45 0.63 -24.43
CA GLY A 1123 -29.06 0.73 -25.83
C GLY A 1123 -29.08 2.15 -26.41
N GLU A 1124 -28.47 2.30 -27.59
CA GLU A 1124 -28.13 3.57 -28.25
C GLU A 1124 -29.31 4.45 -28.74
N ASP A 1125 -30.56 3.98 -28.63
CA ASP A 1125 -31.74 4.70 -29.14
C ASP A 1125 -32.21 5.89 -28.25
N ASP A 1126 -31.46 6.22 -27.19
CA ASP A 1126 -31.78 7.25 -26.19
C ASP A 1126 -30.94 8.55 -26.32
N GLY A 1127 -30.48 8.96 -27.51
CA GLY A 1127 -29.96 10.34 -27.78
C GLY A 1127 -28.62 10.75 -27.10
N PRO A 1128 -28.03 11.92 -27.43
CA PRO A 1128 -26.79 11.97 -28.21
C PRO A 1128 -25.48 11.92 -27.39
N SER A 1129 -24.66 10.91 -27.74
CA SER A 1129 -23.22 10.94 -28.05
C SER A 1129 -22.22 11.64 -27.11
N THR A 1130 -21.70 10.91 -26.12
CA THR A 1130 -20.28 10.99 -25.67
C THR A 1130 -19.75 9.66 -25.09
N LEU A 1131 -20.44 8.54 -25.26
CA LEU A 1131 -20.19 7.24 -24.61
C LEU A 1131 -19.40 6.26 -25.50
N GLY A 1132 -18.35 6.72 -26.19
CA GLY A 1132 -17.64 5.92 -27.20
C GLY A 1132 -16.53 4.98 -26.70
N THR A 1133 -16.41 4.67 -25.41
CA THR A 1133 -15.31 3.79 -24.93
C THR A 1133 -15.66 3.07 -23.62
N MET A 1134 -16.55 2.08 -23.69
CA MET A 1134 -16.75 1.10 -22.62
C MET A 1134 -16.51 -0.31 -23.16
N ALA A 1135 -15.86 -1.14 -22.35
CA ALA A 1135 -15.17 -2.36 -22.74
C ALA A 1135 -16.01 -3.35 -23.57
N THR A 1136 -15.62 -3.51 -24.82
CA THR A 1136 -16.09 -4.56 -25.72
C THR A 1136 -15.17 -5.78 -25.59
N VAL A 1137 -15.75 -6.95 -25.37
CA VAL A 1137 -15.02 -8.23 -25.27
C VAL A 1137 -15.00 -8.89 -26.64
N ALA A 1138 -13.80 -9.01 -27.23
CA ALA A 1138 -13.58 -9.73 -28.49
C ALA A 1138 -13.29 -11.22 -28.23
N VAL A 1139 -13.99 -12.12 -28.91
CA VAL A 1139 -13.74 -13.57 -28.83
C VAL A 1139 -12.81 -14.00 -29.99
N GLY A 1140 -11.61 -14.50 -29.67
CA GLY A 1140 -10.86 -15.44 -30.54
C GLY A 1140 -9.42 -15.07 -30.97
N GLY A 1141 -8.43 -15.75 -30.36
CA GLY A 1141 -7.27 -16.37 -31.03
C GLY A 1141 -6.10 -15.52 -31.58
N ALA A 1142 -4.99 -15.50 -30.81
CA ALA A 1142 -3.56 -15.33 -31.13
C ALA A 1142 -3.09 -14.27 -32.17
N ALA A 1143 -2.19 -13.39 -31.69
CA ALA A 1143 -1.36 -12.41 -32.43
C ALA A 1143 -1.95 -10.99 -32.67
N ALA A 1144 -2.29 -10.28 -31.59
CA ALA A 1144 -2.08 -8.83 -31.41
C ALA A 1144 -2.58 -8.43 -30.01
N GLY A 1145 -1.71 -8.58 -29.00
CA GLY A 1145 -2.02 -8.13 -27.65
C GLY A 1145 -1.90 -6.61 -27.54
N ILE A 1146 -3.04 -5.91 -27.45
CA ILE A 1146 -3.12 -4.57 -26.86
C ILE A 1146 -3.93 -4.68 -25.57
N LEU A 1147 -3.18 -4.67 -24.46
CA LEU A 1147 -3.47 -4.09 -23.14
C LEU A 1147 -4.95 -3.99 -22.70
N VAL A 1148 -5.44 -5.00 -21.96
CA VAL A 1148 -6.64 -4.84 -21.11
C VAL A 1148 -6.23 -4.96 -19.65
N TRP A 1149 -5.66 -3.88 -19.11
CA TRP A 1149 -5.77 -3.57 -17.68
C TRP A 1149 -5.66 -2.06 -17.37
N GLN A 1150 -5.18 -1.22 -18.31
CA GLN A 1150 -5.22 0.26 -18.18
C GLN A 1150 -6.43 0.93 -18.86
N GLY A 1151 -7.15 0.25 -19.76
CA GLY A 1151 -8.29 0.85 -20.49
C GLY A 1151 -9.58 1.04 -19.67
N VAL A 1152 -9.86 0.13 -18.73
CA VAL A 1152 -11.10 0.17 -17.93
C VAL A 1152 -11.06 1.30 -16.89
N SER A 1153 -9.88 1.59 -16.31
CA SER A 1153 -9.72 2.68 -15.33
C SER A 1153 -9.78 4.08 -15.97
N LEU A 1154 -9.23 4.26 -17.18
CA LEU A 1154 -9.29 5.52 -17.94
C LEU A 1154 -10.70 5.85 -18.47
N GLY A 1155 -11.48 4.83 -18.83
CA GLY A 1155 -12.88 4.99 -19.25
C GLY A 1155 -13.80 5.45 -18.11
N VAL A 1156 -13.68 4.85 -16.93
CA VAL A 1156 -14.46 5.22 -15.73
C VAL A 1156 -14.10 6.63 -15.26
N ASP A 1157 -12.81 7.01 -15.28
CA ASP A 1157 -12.38 8.37 -14.93
C ASP A 1157 -12.94 9.43 -15.88
N SER A 1158 -12.85 9.17 -17.18
CA SER A 1158 -13.38 10.10 -18.20
C SER A 1158 -14.89 10.24 -18.10
N TYR A 1159 -15.62 9.14 -17.87
CA TYR A 1159 -17.07 9.15 -17.73
C TYR A 1159 -17.52 9.96 -16.50
N LEU A 1160 -16.87 9.77 -15.34
CA LEU A 1160 -17.22 10.49 -14.12
C LEU A 1160 -16.91 11.99 -14.26
N GLN A 1161 -15.80 12.37 -14.89
CA GLN A 1161 -15.48 13.78 -15.14
C GLN A 1161 -16.47 14.47 -16.09
N LEU A 1162 -17.06 13.73 -17.05
CA LEU A 1162 -18.03 14.25 -18.00
C LEU A 1162 -19.48 14.29 -17.47
N ASN A 1163 -19.86 13.34 -16.61
CA ASN A 1163 -21.25 13.15 -16.19
C ASN A 1163 -21.58 13.64 -14.79
N LEU A 1164 -20.59 13.84 -13.90
CA LEU A 1164 -20.83 14.52 -12.63
C LEU A 1164 -21.14 16.00 -12.88
N PRO A 1165 -21.87 16.68 -11.97
CA PRO A 1165 -22.14 18.11 -12.09
C PRO A 1165 -20.85 18.91 -12.26
N LYS A 1166 -20.86 19.88 -13.18
CA LYS A 1166 -19.66 20.61 -13.61
C LYS A 1166 -18.97 21.30 -12.41
N GLY A 1167 -17.70 20.95 -12.15
CA GLY A 1167 -16.91 21.49 -11.03
C GLY A 1167 -16.92 20.66 -9.75
N VAL A 1168 -17.62 19.53 -9.72
CA VAL A 1168 -17.64 18.60 -8.59
C VAL A 1168 -16.53 17.55 -8.77
N ALA A 1169 -15.69 17.38 -7.75
CA ALA A 1169 -14.67 16.34 -7.72
C ALA A 1169 -15.31 14.95 -7.58
N VAL A 1170 -14.68 13.92 -8.15
CA VAL A 1170 -15.10 12.53 -7.97
C VAL A 1170 -15.02 12.18 -6.48
N PRO A 1171 -16.10 11.71 -5.84
CA PRO A 1171 -16.10 11.35 -4.42
C PRO A 1171 -14.99 10.36 -4.08
N THR A 1172 -14.26 10.64 -3.01
CA THR A 1172 -13.17 9.79 -2.52
C THR A 1172 -13.60 8.93 -1.32
N ASN A 1173 -14.70 9.29 -0.67
CA ASN A 1173 -15.28 8.58 0.46
C ASN A 1173 -16.81 8.48 0.37
N ARG A 1174 -17.41 7.60 1.19
CA ARG A 1174 -18.86 7.31 1.17
C ARG A 1174 -19.71 8.54 1.52
N ARG A 1175 -19.21 9.45 2.36
CA ARG A 1175 -19.83 10.73 2.75
C ARG A 1175 -20.03 11.65 1.55
N GLU A 1176 -19.00 11.82 0.74
CA GLU A 1176 -19.02 12.66 -0.47
C GLU A 1176 -19.96 12.04 -1.51
N LEU A 1177 -19.93 10.71 -1.63
CA LEU A 1177 -20.77 9.97 -2.57
C LEU A 1177 -22.26 10.14 -2.27
N VAL A 1178 -22.70 9.89 -1.03
CA VAL A 1178 -24.14 9.99 -0.71
C VAL A 1178 -24.66 11.42 -0.74
N LYS A 1179 -23.84 12.42 -0.35
CA LYS A 1179 -24.20 13.84 -0.50
C LYS A 1179 -24.39 14.19 -1.96
N LEU A 1180 -23.45 13.80 -2.84
CA LEU A 1180 -23.54 14.03 -4.28
C LEU A 1180 -24.79 13.40 -4.90
N LEU A 1181 -25.09 12.13 -4.57
CA LEU A 1181 -26.24 11.42 -5.11
C LEU A 1181 -27.57 12.06 -4.66
N TRP A 1182 -27.69 12.39 -3.38
CA TRP A 1182 -28.89 12.97 -2.81
C TRP A 1182 -29.14 14.42 -3.27
N GLU A 1183 -28.09 15.23 -3.40
CA GLU A 1183 -28.18 16.59 -3.96
C GLU A 1183 -28.57 16.55 -5.44
N THR A 1184 -28.00 15.62 -6.20
CA THR A 1184 -28.35 15.42 -7.62
C THR A 1184 -29.81 14.98 -7.79
N ALA A 1185 -30.34 14.19 -6.85
CA ALA A 1185 -31.74 13.77 -6.83
C ALA A 1185 -32.72 14.89 -6.42
N GLY A 1186 -32.24 16.11 -6.11
CA GLY A 1186 -33.08 17.23 -5.70
C GLY A 1186 -33.42 17.25 -4.21
N LYS A 1187 -32.59 16.64 -3.36
CA LYS A 1187 -32.77 16.55 -1.89
C LYS A 1187 -34.15 16.01 -1.46
N PRO A 1188 -34.57 14.82 -1.94
CA PRO A 1188 -35.84 14.22 -1.56
C PRO A 1188 -35.93 14.03 -0.04
N GLU A 1189 -37.10 14.30 0.52
CA GLU A 1189 -37.34 14.32 1.97
C GLU A 1189 -37.40 12.88 2.53
N ALA A 1190 -36.51 12.56 3.46
CA ALA A 1190 -36.43 11.27 4.15
C ALA A 1190 -36.97 11.39 5.58
N ALA A 1191 -37.82 10.44 6.02
CA ALA A 1191 -38.39 10.42 7.36
C ALA A 1191 -37.37 9.93 8.41
N LEU A 1192 -37.24 10.63 9.53
CA LEU A 1192 -36.48 10.19 10.72
C LEU A 1192 -37.47 9.70 11.81
N PRO A 1193 -37.19 8.56 12.49
CA PRO A 1193 -36.05 8.49 13.42
C PRO A 1193 -35.31 7.14 13.52
N SER A 1194 -34.01 7.15 13.20
CA SER A 1194 -32.89 6.47 13.88
C SER A 1194 -31.60 6.91 13.18
N LEU A 1195 -30.65 7.48 13.93
CA LEU A 1195 -29.39 8.01 13.38
C LEU A 1195 -28.41 6.87 13.12
N TYR A 1196 -27.62 6.96 12.05
CA TYR A 1196 -26.40 6.16 11.94
C TYR A 1196 -25.45 6.61 13.05
N SER A 1197 -25.02 5.67 13.90
CA SER A 1197 -24.29 5.95 15.15
C SER A 1197 -22.92 6.60 14.93
N ASP A 1198 -22.37 6.45 13.72
CA ASP A 1198 -21.06 6.91 13.28
C ASP A 1198 -21.12 8.13 12.34
N VAL A 1199 -22.30 8.73 12.18
CA VAL A 1199 -22.46 10.06 11.57
C VAL A 1199 -22.91 11.02 12.69
N PRO A 1200 -22.21 12.14 12.95
CA PRO A 1200 -22.58 13.05 14.03
C PRO A 1200 -24.04 13.50 13.96
N ALA A 1201 -24.73 13.56 15.10
CA ALA A 1201 -26.16 13.88 15.16
C ALA A 1201 -26.48 15.29 14.63
N GLU A 1202 -25.49 16.18 14.68
CA GLU A 1202 -25.50 17.53 14.13
C GLU A 1202 -25.41 17.58 12.59
N GLU A 1203 -24.93 16.53 11.90
CA GLU A 1203 -24.89 16.45 10.44
C GLU A 1203 -26.20 15.92 9.85
N ILE A 1204 -27.31 16.61 10.12
CA ILE A 1204 -28.68 16.18 9.74
C ILE A 1204 -28.82 15.93 8.22
N GLU A 1205 -28.18 16.75 7.38
CA GLU A 1205 -28.20 16.58 5.92
C GLU A 1205 -27.46 15.31 5.48
N LEU A 1206 -26.34 14.96 6.12
CA LEU A 1206 -25.62 13.72 5.83
C LEU A 1206 -26.42 12.50 6.29
N GLN A 1207 -27.04 12.57 7.47
CA GLN A 1207 -27.94 11.51 7.97
C GLN A 1207 -29.09 11.23 6.98
N LYS A 1208 -29.71 12.29 6.43
CA LYS A 1208 -30.76 12.17 5.40
C LYS A 1208 -30.23 11.61 4.08
N ALA A 1209 -29.11 12.13 3.60
CA ALA A 1209 -28.49 11.69 2.35
C ALA A 1209 -28.10 10.21 2.39
N THR A 1210 -27.46 9.79 3.49
CA THR A 1210 -27.08 8.40 3.75
C THR A 1210 -28.29 7.48 3.75
N ARG A 1211 -29.32 7.84 4.52
CA ARG A 1211 -30.52 7.01 4.64
C ARG A 1211 -31.22 6.84 3.30
N TRP A 1212 -31.40 7.96 2.60
CA TRP A 1212 -32.03 7.95 1.28
C TRP A 1212 -31.24 7.10 0.27
N ALA A 1213 -29.91 7.21 0.27
CA ALA A 1213 -29.06 6.42 -0.63
C ALA A 1213 -29.11 4.91 -0.34
N ILE A 1214 -29.22 4.50 0.93
CA ILE A 1214 -29.37 3.09 1.33
C ILE A 1214 -30.77 2.57 1.00
N ASP A 1215 -31.82 3.32 1.33
CA ASP A 1215 -33.21 2.92 1.08
C ASP A 1215 -33.49 2.73 -0.43
N ASN A 1216 -32.77 3.45 -1.30
CA ASN A 1216 -32.87 3.32 -2.75
C ASN A 1216 -31.81 2.37 -3.36
N GLY A 1217 -31.07 1.62 -2.53
CA GLY A 1217 -30.09 0.62 -2.98
C GLY A 1217 -28.90 1.18 -3.76
N LEU A 1218 -28.66 2.50 -3.65
CA LEU A 1218 -27.55 3.19 -4.31
C LEU A 1218 -26.22 2.87 -3.62
N VAL A 1219 -26.24 2.72 -2.28
CA VAL A 1219 -25.11 2.34 -1.45
C VAL A 1219 -25.58 1.30 -0.42
N LYS A 1220 -24.72 0.37 0.01
CA LYS A 1220 -25.04 -0.63 1.06
C LYS A 1220 -24.62 -0.14 2.45
N PRO A 1221 -25.17 -0.67 3.56
CA PRO A 1221 -24.61 -0.45 4.91
C PRO A 1221 -23.13 -0.83 5.01
N ALA A 1222 -22.45 -0.42 6.09
CA ALA A 1222 -21.04 -0.76 6.27
C ALA A 1222 -20.81 -2.26 6.50
N ASP A 1223 -21.75 -2.91 7.20
CA ASP A 1223 -21.80 -4.33 7.53
C ASP A 1223 -23.25 -4.83 7.42
N ASP A 1224 -23.46 -6.00 6.80
CA ASP A 1224 -24.78 -6.62 6.64
C ASP A 1224 -25.35 -7.10 8.00
N SER A 1225 -24.51 -7.25 9.03
CA SER A 1225 -24.87 -7.64 10.40
C SER A 1225 -25.16 -6.48 11.35
N ASP A 1226 -24.78 -5.24 10.99
CA ASP A 1226 -25.07 -4.01 11.76
C ASP A 1226 -25.57 -2.87 10.86
N ALA A 1227 -26.89 -2.85 10.64
CA ALA A 1227 -27.56 -1.84 9.82
C ALA A 1227 -27.55 -0.42 10.45
N SER A 1228 -27.00 -0.24 11.65
CA SER A 1228 -26.94 1.06 12.36
C SER A 1228 -25.66 1.87 12.09
N ARG A 1229 -24.76 1.35 11.25
CA ARG A 1229 -23.45 1.94 10.93
C ARG A 1229 -23.28 2.18 9.42
N PHE A 1230 -22.85 3.38 9.03
CA PHE A 1230 -22.70 3.77 7.62
C PHE A 1230 -21.24 3.83 7.13
N ASP A 1231 -20.30 4.14 8.01
CA ASP A 1231 -18.89 4.39 7.75
C ASP A 1231 -18.66 5.50 6.71
N PRO A 1232 -18.90 6.78 7.07
CA PRO A 1232 -18.89 7.88 6.12
C PRO A 1232 -17.51 8.10 5.47
N ASP A 1233 -16.43 7.87 6.19
CA ASP A 1233 -15.08 8.21 5.72
C ASP A 1233 -14.38 7.03 5.02
N ARG A 1234 -15.02 5.86 4.96
CA ARG A 1234 -14.53 4.72 4.18
C ARG A 1234 -14.39 5.09 2.71
N TYR A 1235 -13.23 4.74 2.18
CA TYR A 1235 -12.86 4.96 0.78
C TYR A 1235 -13.87 4.31 -0.16
N VAL A 1236 -14.25 5.04 -1.21
CA VAL A 1236 -15.02 4.50 -2.34
C VAL A 1236 -14.15 4.45 -3.56
N THR A 1237 -14.20 3.34 -4.28
CA THR A 1237 -13.51 3.26 -5.56
C THR A 1237 -14.28 4.06 -6.61
N LYS A 1238 -13.59 4.48 -7.68
CA LYS A 1238 -14.24 5.10 -8.85
C LYS A 1238 -15.32 4.21 -9.47
N TYR A 1239 -15.18 2.88 -9.34
CA TYR A 1239 -16.20 1.92 -9.76
C TYR A 1239 -17.45 1.94 -8.87
N ASP A 1240 -17.28 2.10 -7.55
CA ASP A 1240 -18.41 2.26 -6.62
C ASP A 1240 -19.19 3.54 -6.91
N VAL A 1241 -18.47 4.63 -7.17
CA VAL A 1241 -19.05 5.93 -7.57
C VAL A 1241 -19.81 5.79 -8.89
N PHE A 1242 -19.19 5.16 -9.89
CA PHE A 1242 -19.79 4.90 -11.20
C PHE A 1242 -21.06 4.03 -11.08
N GLY A 1243 -21.01 2.94 -10.33
CA GLY A 1243 -22.13 2.04 -10.10
C GLY A 1243 -23.30 2.73 -9.37
N ALA A 1244 -23.01 3.50 -8.31
CA ALA A 1244 -24.04 4.25 -7.59
C ALA A 1244 -24.65 5.38 -8.44
N TRP A 1245 -23.83 6.05 -9.26
CA TRP A 1245 -24.28 7.09 -10.19
C TRP A 1245 -25.19 6.55 -11.30
N LEU A 1246 -24.87 5.39 -11.87
CA LEU A 1246 -25.72 4.69 -12.85
C LEU A 1246 -27.06 4.29 -12.26
N LYS A 1247 -27.06 3.73 -11.05
CA LYS A 1247 -28.30 3.41 -10.32
C LYS A 1247 -29.15 4.64 -10.05
N LEU A 1248 -28.53 5.76 -9.67
CA LEU A 1248 -29.25 7.03 -9.50
C LEU A 1248 -29.86 7.53 -10.80
N LYS A 1249 -29.14 7.47 -11.92
CA LYS A 1249 -29.67 7.88 -13.24
C LYS A 1249 -30.83 6.99 -13.68
N LYS A 1250 -30.80 5.70 -13.35
CA LYS A 1250 -31.95 4.78 -13.53
C LYS A 1250 -33.13 5.14 -12.61
N LEU A 1251 -32.87 5.58 -11.37
CA LEU A 1251 -33.90 6.01 -10.40
C LEU A 1251 -34.56 7.35 -10.77
N MET A 1252 -33.85 8.22 -11.49
CA MET A 1252 -34.31 9.54 -11.92
C MET A 1252 -35.00 9.55 -13.29
N LYS A 1253 -34.93 8.45 -14.04
CA LYS A 1253 -35.78 8.18 -15.22
C LYS A 1253 -37.11 7.60 -14.73
#